data_AF-A0A4U3KTQ4-F1
#
_entry.id   AF-A0A4U3KTQ4-F1
#
_cell.length_a   1.000
_cell.length_b   1.000
_cell.length_c   1.000
_cell.angle_alpha   90.00
_cell.angle_beta   90.00
_cell.angle_gamma   90.00
#
_symmetry.space_group_name_H-M   'P 1'
#
loop_
_entity.id
_entity.type
_entity.pdbx_description
1 polymer ?
#
loop_
_entity_poly.entity_id
_entity_poly.type
_entity_poly.pdbx_seq_one_letter_code
_entity_poly.pdbx_strand_id
1 'polypeptide(L)'
;MAVEQFFYERIDNNEEIESLVSQVIRDTKSLALIGVLFTVGKLKFSLFLNQLKPFVSEYNFYVWDSHGSYYDLWLSYDLPSVWQKQVKQWKERRHHKIALRDIILHLILNDPQFQSEFDSIREVWQNQLDAMQAAGEFDVLLYQMIHQFNPSNYELVTTEQDSFYQYKEPREVTEYLAIGRKESLETLQNSQLPYKLQKLVDEKLPFDLSGAEYLWNKLRIDYSKIDPQSKAHCSGEHAWASSYTNVLAEIKVFIFNKTIWIDSHPEYLVWIISVLEKLIEQQFAWDGEFESYGTHEDWNISLAEIIPVLWKENMKEESIRRIVAGSLLLFNQATRKAFFTACSIHFNWNESSFIQAQNLLLLYCGEHYRTENKENLSAVRRRLSDEFVQGKIQKSLIDWSTIRSPEEWKKKEVENWERKIDYVRRAGLNTYLVIPMIECLPDVEEAKESEYLFVLLEQAFNQVIYQLGEIKKDSLAIRSLPKDFDRAVLQKLGAFILKLERKDLMIKFWEPLFRFGYIAPQHIETFCNSFFLHNLDVTSNYTKMVMLLDEMVKYSYSSPTWITKKVGRFKDFRICLLGFHPWMSNVWKHDYSAFTSKAEDIYKNWFDKNQLNHHAIEILLGFVTTPSGAFMLEYGIKISTLFFKLGLHLKYQTPPDNKVWVGHKELDDKLSNTLSYLWQFRKDDIKRDKHLYSLYRELIQYLIAIQNVVGIELQNALIE
;
A
#
# COMPACT_ATOMS: atom_id res chain seq x y z
N MET A 1 14.90 -9.51 -6.17
CA MET A 1 15.15 -9.69 -4.71
C MET A 1 15.67 -11.08 -4.33
N ALA A 2 14.86 -12.15 -4.13
CA ALA A 2 15.39 -13.40 -3.51
C ALA A 2 16.51 -14.12 -4.31
N VAL A 3 16.34 -14.31 -5.62
CA VAL A 3 17.35 -14.95 -6.49
C VAL A 3 18.62 -14.10 -6.60
N GLU A 4 18.44 -12.78 -6.67
CA GLU A 4 19.54 -11.81 -6.72
C GLU A 4 20.35 -11.80 -5.42
N GLN A 5 19.66 -11.77 -4.28
CA GLN A 5 20.26 -11.83 -2.95
C GLN A 5 21.04 -13.14 -2.75
N PHE A 6 20.53 -14.26 -3.26
CA PHE A 6 21.25 -15.53 -3.25
C PHE A 6 22.60 -15.47 -4.00
N PHE A 7 22.65 -14.82 -5.16
CA PHE A 7 23.93 -14.62 -5.85
C PHE A 7 24.86 -13.67 -5.08
N TYR A 8 24.33 -12.63 -4.43
CA TYR A 8 25.13 -11.73 -3.61
C TYR A 8 25.74 -12.44 -2.41
N GLU A 9 24.98 -13.25 -1.69
CA GLU A 9 25.50 -14.02 -0.56
C GLU A 9 26.65 -14.94 -0.98
N ARG A 10 26.54 -15.56 -2.15
CA ARG A 10 27.63 -16.36 -2.72
C ARG A 10 28.87 -15.54 -3.07
N ILE A 11 28.68 -14.40 -3.74
CA ILE A 11 29.79 -13.49 -4.07
C ILE A 11 30.46 -12.99 -2.78
N ASP A 12 29.68 -12.57 -1.79
CA ASP A 12 30.17 -12.06 -0.49
C ASP A 12 30.93 -13.15 0.28
N ASN A 13 30.56 -14.43 0.10
CA ASN A 13 31.27 -15.60 0.64
C ASN A 13 32.47 -16.06 -0.21
N ASN A 14 32.83 -15.34 -1.28
CA ASN A 14 33.85 -15.71 -2.27
C ASN A 14 33.59 -17.07 -2.97
N GLU A 15 32.33 -17.47 -3.11
CA GLU A 15 31.93 -18.65 -3.87
C GLU A 15 31.91 -18.36 -5.38
N GLU A 16 32.29 -19.35 -6.20
CA GLU A 16 32.14 -19.29 -7.65
C GLU A 16 30.67 -19.38 -8.06
N ILE A 17 30.24 -18.49 -8.97
CA ILE A 17 28.84 -18.39 -9.42
C ILE A 17 28.67 -18.66 -10.92
N GLU A 18 29.76 -18.77 -11.66
CA GLU A 18 29.82 -18.86 -13.12
C GLU A 18 29.02 -20.06 -13.64
N SER A 19 29.18 -21.23 -13.03
CA SER A 19 28.46 -22.45 -13.39
C SER A 19 26.95 -22.33 -13.17
N LEU A 20 26.55 -21.65 -12.10
CA LEU A 20 25.15 -21.40 -11.75
C LEU A 20 24.53 -20.38 -12.70
N VAL A 21 25.25 -19.32 -13.05
CA VAL A 21 24.81 -18.33 -14.05
C VAL A 21 24.59 -19.02 -15.39
N SER A 22 25.54 -19.84 -15.85
CA SER A 22 25.39 -20.63 -17.08
C SER A 22 24.21 -21.60 -17.02
N GLN A 23 23.97 -22.23 -15.88
CA GLN A 23 22.81 -23.11 -15.69
C GLN A 23 21.51 -22.31 -15.79
N VAL A 24 21.40 -21.18 -15.11
CA VAL A 24 20.20 -20.32 -15.17
C VAL A 24 19.95 -19.87 -16.61
N ILE A 25 20.97 -19.41 -17.32
CA ILE A 25 20.85 -18.97 -18.73
C ILE A 25 20.34 -20.09 -19.62
N ARG A 26 20.89 -21.30 -19.48
CA ARG A 26 20.51 -22.46 -20.29
C ARG A 26 19.07 -22.91 -20.03
N ASP A 27 18.65 -22.88 -18.76
CA ASP A 27 17.41 -23.53 -18.34
C ASP A 27 16.22 -22.52 -18.26
N THR A 28 16.49 -21.21 -18.28
CA THR A 28 15.46 -20.17 -18.14
C THR A 28 14.71 -19.89 -19.45
N LYS A 29 13.41 -19.60 -19.33
CA LYS A 29 12.57 -18.97 -20.39
C LYS A 29 12.07 -17.58 -19.97
N SER A 30 12.65 -17.02 -18.91
CA SER A 30 12.19 -15.78 -18.28
C SER A 30 13.20 -14.66 -18.48
N LEU A 31 12.79 -13.60 -19.17
CA LEU A 31 13.56 -12.36 -19.29
C LEU A 31 13.80 -11.69 -17.93
N ALA A 32 12.89 -11.86 -16.96
CA ALA A 32 13.07 -11.33 -15.61
C ALA A 32 14.29 -11.96 -14.90
N LEU A 33 14.55 -13.24 -15.12
CA LEU A 33 15.76 -13.90 -14.59
C LEU A 33 17.03 -13.39 -15.29
N ILE A 34 16.97 -13.08 -16.58
CA ILE A 34 18.08 -12.44 -17.30
C ILE A 34 18.35 -11.04 -16.73
N GLY A 35 17.31 -10.25 -16.44
CA GLY A 35 17.46 -8.94 -15.78
C GLY A 35 18.10 -9.03 -14.39
N VAL A 36 17.77 -10.07 -13.60
CA VAL A 36 18.46 -10.36 -12.33
C VAL A 36 19.94 -10.66 -12.57
N LEU A 37 20.26 -11.52 -13.54
CA LEU A 37 21.65 -11.85 -13.86
C LEU A 37 22.43 -10.64 -14.36
N PHE A 38 21.81 -9.71 -15.09
CA PHE A 38 22.42 -8.45 -15.48
C PHE A 38 22.80 -7.64 -14.25
N THR A 39 21.87 -7.52 -13.30
CA THR A 39 22.10 -6.82 -12.02
C THR A 39 23.23 -7.47 -11.20
N VAL A 40 23.35 -8.80 -11.24
CA VAL A 40 24.49 -9.55 -10.65
C VAL A 40 25.79 -9.29 -11.44
N GLY A 41 25.73 -9.27 -12.76
CA GLY A 41 26.84 -8.90 -13.64
C GLY A 41 27.36 -7.49 -13.37
N LYS A 42 26.48 -6.53 -13.02
CA LYS A 42 26.89 -5.19 -12.59
C LYS A 42 27.68 -5.16 -11.28
N LEU A 43 27.58 -6.20 -10.47
CA LEU A 43 28.45 -6.38 -9.30
C LEU A 43 29.73 -7.13 -9.67
N LYS A 44 29.64 -8.12 -10.58
CA LYS A 44 30.76 -8.97 -11.02
C LYS A 44 30.97 -8.86 -12.55
N PHE A 45 31.69 -7.82 -12.99
CA PHE A 45 31.82 -7.46 -14.41
C PHE A 45 32.39 -8.57 -15.31
N SER A 46 33.20 -9.49 -14.76
CA SER A 46 33.76 -10.62 -15.50
C SER A 46 32.71 -11.54 -16.13
N LEU A 47 31.46 -11.50 -15.63
CA LEU A 47 30.34 -12.23 -16.24
C LEU A 47 29.99 -11.68 -17.64
N PHE A 48 30.17 -10.37 -17.90
CA PHE A 48 29.92 -9.77 -19.22
C PHE A 48 30.98 -10.12 -20.26
N LEU A 49 32.19 -10.46 -19.82
CA LEU A 49 33.24 -10.97 -20.70
C LEU A 49 32.95 -12.41 -21.15
N ASN A 50 32.15 -13.16 -20.40
CA ASN A 50 31.94 -14.58 -20.58
C ASN A 50 30.43 -14.94 -20.68
N GLN A 51 29.80 -15.33 -19.57
CA GLN A 51 28.47 -15.95 -19.55
C GLN A 51 27.37 -15.02 -20.08
N LEU A 52 27.46 -13.72 -19.81
CA LEU A 52 26.45 -12.72 -20.21
C LEU A 52 26.76 -12.06 -21.56
N LYS A 53 27.92 -12.31 -22.15
CA LYS A 53 28.35 -11.75 -23.43
C LYS A 53 27.32 -11.90 -24.56
N PRO A 54 26.61 -13.04 -24.74
CA PRO A 54 25.64 -13.19 -25.82
C PRO A 54 24.45 -12.21 -25.76
N PHE A 55 24.17 -11.64 -24.59
CA PHE A 55 23.07 -10.69 -24.42
C PHE A 55 23.51 -9.24 -24.63
N VAL A 56 24.82 -8.97 -24.57
CA VAL A 56 25.39 -7.63 -24.74
C VAL A 56 25.21 -7.12 -26.18
N SER A 57 25.04 -8.02 -27.15
CA SER A 57 24.79 -7.68 -28.56
C SER A 57 23.35 -7.26 -28.86
N GLU A 58 22.41 -7.47 -27.94
CA GLU A 58 21.00 -7.12 -28.13
C GLU A 58 20.71 -5.76 -27.48
N TYR A 59 20.50 -4.72 -28.30
CA TYR A 59 20.38 -3.34 -27.81
C TYR A 59 19.14 -3.14 -26.92
N ASN A 60 18.10 -3.95 -27.09
CA ASN A 60 16.88 -3.90 -26.27
C ASN A 60 17.16 -4.09 -24.77
N PHE A 61 18.21 -4.83 -24.39
CA PHE A 61 18.56 -4.95 -22.98
C PHE A 61 19.07 -3.64 -22.37
N TYR A 62 19.68 -2.75 -23.16
CA TYR A 62 20.10 -1.43 -22.68
C TYR A 62 18.89 -0.51 -22.51
N VAL A 63 17.92 -0.58 -23.44
CA VAL A 63 16.62 0.07 -23.28
C VAL A 63 16.00 -0.38 -21.97
N TRP A 64 15.84 -1.68 -21.72
CA TRP A 64 15.21 -2.18 -20.50
C TRP A 64 15.98 -1.81 -19.23
N ASP A 65 17.31 -1.85 -19.26
CA ASP A 65 18.14 -1.44 -18.13
C ASP A 65 17.92 0.03 -17.74
N SER A 66 17.85 0.92 -18.73
CA SER A 66 17.57 2.35 -18.51
C SER A 66 16.18 2.64 -17.93
N HIS A 67 15.22 1.74 -18.11
CA HIS A 67 13.86 1.86 -17.57
C HIS A 67 13.70 1.14 -16.21
N GLY A 68 14.64 0.28 -15.83
CA GLY A 68 14.57 -0.55 -14.62
C GLY A 68 14.47 0.27 -13.32
N SER A 69 15.02 1.48 -13.29
CA SER A 69 14.94 2.38 -12.12
C SER A 69 13.60 3.09 -11.94
N TYR A 70 12.76 3.15 -12.99
CA TYR A 70 11.52 3.94 -12.99
C TYR A 70 10.33 3.21 -12.33
N TYR A 71 10.29 1.88 -12.41
CA TYR A 71 9.14 1.09 -11.96
C TYR A 71 9.15 0.72 -10.47
N ASP A 72 10.22 1.04 -9.74
CA ASP A 72 10.42 0.63 -8.35
C ASP A 72 9.88 1.62 -7.30
N LEU A 73 9.41 2.81 -7.70
CA LEU A 73 9.01 3.88 -6.78
C LEU A 73 7.74 3.58 -5.96
N TRP A 74 6.96 2.58 -6.34
CA TRP A 74 5.58 2.40 -5.83
C TRP A 74 5.40 1.23 -4.85
N LEU A 75 6.38 0.34 -4.70
CA LEU A 75 6.24 -0.88 -3.88
C LEU A 75 6.64 -0.73 -2.40
N SER A 76 7.20 0.41 -1.97
CA SER A 76 7.75 0.52 -0.61
C SER A 76 6.79 1.05 0.45
N TYR A 77 5.77 1.83 0.09
CA TYR A 77 4.94 2.51 1.08
C TYR A 77 3.96 1.58 1.81
N ASP A 78 3.53 0.48 1.17
CA ASP A 78 2.62 -0.52 1.76
C ASP A 78 3.33 -1.65 2.53
N LEU A 79 4.66 -1.65 2.55
CA LEU A 79 5.42 -2.69 3.25
C LEU A 79 5.61 -2.35 4.75
N PRO A 80 5.64 -3.34 5.66
CA PRO A 80 6.02 -3.12 7.05
C PRO A 80 7.37 -2.42 7.17
N SER A 81 7.56 -1.57 8.18
CA SER A 81 8.78 -0.75 8.38
C SER A 81 10.10 -1.54 8.33
N VAL A 82 10.10 -2.78 8.82
CA VAL A 82 11.25 -3.71 8.75
C VAL A 82 11.61 -4.07 7.31
N TRP A 83 10.62 -4.30 6.46
CA TRP A 83 10.79 -4.59 5.05
C TRP A 83 11.14 -3.34 4.25
N GLN A 84 10.61 -2.17 4.64
CA GLN A 84 11.02 -0.89 4.03
C GLN A 84 12.53 -0.66 4.18
N LYS A 85 13.11 -0.98 5.35
CA LYS A 85 14.55 -0.87 5.56
C LYS A 85 15.34 -1.83 4.67
N GLN A 86 14.89 -3.07 4.52
CA GLN A 86 15.54 -4.05 3.63
C GLN A 86 15.42 -3.67 2.15
N VAL A 87 14.24 -3.22 1.71
CA VAL A 87 14.02 -2.70 0.35
C VAL A 87 14.87 -1.46 0.11
N LYS A 88 14.96 -0.54 1.07
CA LYS A 88 15.82 0.65 0.99
C LYS A 88 17.29 0.25 0.86
N GLN A 89 17.78 -0.65 1.71
CA GLN A 89 19.15 -1.17 1.64
C GLN A 89 19.43 -1.87 0.31
N TRP A 90 18.48 -2.66 -0.18
CA TRP A 90 18.57 -3.33 -1.48
C TRP A 90 18.67 -2.30 -2.61
N LYS A 91 17.79 -1.28 -2.65
CA LYS A 91 17.78 -0.18 -3.62
C LYS A 91 19.02 0.71 -3.57
N GLU A 92 19.60 0.89 -2.39
CA GLU A 92 20.76 1.77 -2.18
C GLU A 92 22.08 1.12 -2.61
N ARG A 93 22.08 -0.16 -2.99
CA ARG A 93 23.28 -0.87 -3.48
C ARG A 93 23.86 -0.14 -4.71
N ARG A 94 25.16 0.12 -4.67
CA ARG A 94 25.84 1.00 -5.65
C ARG A 94 25.68 0.54 -7.09
N HIS A 95 25.82 -0.76 -7.37
CA HIS A 95 25.78 -1.32 -8.72
C HIS A 95 24.39 -1.26 -9.37
N HIS A 96 23.30 -1.09 -8.60
CA HIS A 96 21.97 -0.82 -9.16
C HIS A 96 21.88 0.55 -9.83
N LYS A 97 22.73 1.50 -9.41
CA LYS A 97 22.79 2.87 -9.95
C LYS A 97 23.72 3.00 -11.15
N ILE A 98 24.44 1.93 -11.50
CA ILE A 98 25.35 1.92 -12.65
C ILE A 98 24.56 1.40 -13.86
N ALA A 99 24.53 2.15 -14.95
CA ALA A 99 23.88 1.69 -16.17
C ALA A 99 24.70 0.56 -16.80
N LEU A 100 24.03 -0.43 -17.41
CA LEU A 100 24.69 -1.49 -18.18
C LEU A 100 25.62 -0.88 -19.23
N ARG A 101 25.15 0.16 -19.92
CA ARG A 101 25.93 0.92 -20.89
C ARG A 101 27.32 1.28 -20.35
N ASP A 102 27.38 1.87 -19.16
CA ASP A 102 28.62 2.42 -18.62
C ASP A 102 29.62 1.31 -18.28
N ILE A 103 29.13 0.13 -17.88
CA ILE A 103 29.96 -1.06 -17.63
C ILE A 103 30.53 -1.60 -18.93
N ILE A 104 29.70 -1.76 -19.96
CA ILE A 104 30.15 -2.28 -21.24
C ILE A 104 31.12 -1.30 -21.91
N LEU A 105 30.87 0.01 -21.82
CA LEU A 105 31.83 1.03 -22.27
C LEU A 105 33.15 0.94 -21.52
N HIS A 106 33.12 0.74 -20.21
CA HIS A 106 34.35 0.53 -19.44
C HIS A 106 35.13 -0.69 -19.95
N LEU A 107 34.45 -1.82 -20.22
CA LEU A 107 35.09 -3.01 -20.78
C LEU A 107 35.69 -2.74 -22.17
N ILE A 108 34.95 -2.07 -23.06
CA ILE A 108 35.43 -1.74 -24.42
C ILE A 108 36.67 -0.85 -24.39
N LEU A 109 36.72 0.12 -23.47
CA LEU A 109 37.84 1.06 -23.40
C LEU A 109 39.08 0.49 -22.72
N ASN A 110 38.95 -0.59 -21.93
CA ASN A 110 40.04 -1.13 -21.10
C ASN A 110 40.44 -2.58 -21.45
N ASP A 111 39.65 -3.30 -22.24
CA ASP A 111 39.94 -4.67 -22.69
C ASP A 111 40.03 -4.72 -24.23
N PRO A 112 41.24 -4.78 -24.81
CA PRO A 112 41.43 -4.80 -26.26
C PRO A 112 40.80 -6.01 -26.96
N GLN A 113 40.69 -7.15 -26.28
CA GLN A 113 40.05 -8.34 -26.83
C GLN A 113 38.54 -8.10 -26.94
N PHE A 114 37.93 -7.60 -25.86
CA PHE A 114 36.51 -7.28 -25.85
C PHE A 114 36.18 -6.16 -26.83
N GLN A 115 37.05 -5.16 -26.97
CA GLN A 115 36.92 -4.08 -27.96
C GLN A 115 36.77 -4.62 -29.39
N SER A 116 37.69 -5.49 -29.82
CA SER A 116 37.67 -6.06 -31.17
C SER A 116 36.43 -6.91 -31.43
N GLU A 117 35.94 -7.61 -30.41
CA GLU A 117 34.72 -8.41 -30.51
C GLU A 117 33.48 -7.50 -30.61
N PHE A 118 33.47 -6.38 -29.89
CA PHE A 118 32.36 -5.44 -29.88
C PHE A 118 32.20 -4.64 -31.18
N ASP A 119 33.29 -4.43 -31.94
CA ASP A 119 33.20 -3.80 -33.26
C ASP A 119 32.21 -4.54 -34.19
N SER A 120 32.18 -5.88 -34.13
CA SER A 120 31.22 -6.69 -34.90
C SER A 120 29.76 -6.50 -34.44
N ILE A 121 29.55 -6.25 -33.14
CA ILE A 121 28.23 -5.95 -32.59
C ILE A 121 27.75 -4.59 -33.08
N ARG A 122 28.65 -3.59 -33.10
CA ARG A 122 28.32 -2.24 -33.58
C ARG A 122 27.91 -2.25 -35.06
N GLU A 123 28.53 -3.09 -35.89
CA GLU A 123 28.11 -3.27 -37.29
C GLU A 123 26.69 -3.87 -37.40
N VAL A 124 26.34 -4.84 -36.55
CA VAL A 124 24.98 -5.38 -36.49
C VAL A 124 23.97 -4.28 -36.11
N TRP A 125 24.30 -3.45 -35.13
CA TRP A 125 23.47 -2.31 -34.72
C TRP A 125 23.31 -1.27 -35.83
N GLN A 126 24.37 -0.97 -36.58
CA GLN A 126 24.29 -0.06 -37.72
C GLN A 126 23.34 -0.60 -38.80
N ASN A 127 23.47 -1.89 -39.16
CA ASN A 127 22.59 -2.52 -40.13
C ASN A 127 21.12 -2.52 -39.68
N GLN A 128 20.86 -2.69 -38.37
CA GLN A 128 19.52 -2.59 -37.80
C GLN A 128 18.96 -1.17 -37.93
N LEU A 129 19.76 -0.14 -37.60
CA LEU A 129 19.35 1.25 -37.73
C LEU A 129 19.07 1.63 -39.19
N ASP A 130 19.93 1.21 -40.12
CA ASP A 130 19.76 1.47 -41.56
C ASP A 130 18.47 0.80 -42.10
N ALA A 131 18.16 -0.42 -41.63
CA ALA A 131 16.93 -1.11 -41.97
C ALA A 131 15.67 -0.38 -41.44
N MET A 132 15.73 0.15 -40.21
CA MET A 132 14.66 0.98 -39.65
C MET A 132 14.47 2.25 -40.49
N GLN A 133 15.55 2.94 -40.83
CA GLN A 133 15.50 4.15 -41.66
C GLN A 133 14.88 3.87 -43.03
N ALA A 134 15.25 2.76 -43.68
CA ALA A 134 14.66 2.34 -44.93
C ALA A 134 13.14 2.06 -44.83
N ALA A 135 12.65 1.68 -43.65
CA ALA A 135 11.24 1.50 -43.35
C ALA A 135 10.52 2.80 -42.92
N GLY A 136 11.23 3.93 -42.81
CA GLY A 136 10.69 5.20 -42.32
C GLY A 136 10.64 5.31 -40.78
N GLU A 137 11.33 4.41 -40.07
CA GLU A 137 11.46 4.41 -38.62
C GLU A 137 12.86 4.88 -38.20
N PHE A 138 13.01 5.38 -36.96
CA PHE A 138 14.31 5.78 -36.45
C PHE A 138 14.37 5.64 -34.92
N ASP A 139 15.40 4.96 -34.42
CA ASP A 139 15.65 4.81 -32.98
C ASP A 139 16.82 5.72 -32.55
N VAL A 140 16.48 6.76 -31.78
CA VAL A 140 17.44 7.76 -31.28
C VAL A 140 18.45 7.14 -30.31
N LEU A 141 18.04 6.18 -29.47
CA LEU A 141 18.92 5.55 -28.50
C LEU A 141 19.94 4.66 -29.22
N LEU A 142 19.49 3.85 -30.18
CA LEU A 142 20.38 3.00 -30.97
C LEU A 142 21.41 3.84 -31.74
N TYR A 143 20.97 4.93 -32.37
CA TYR A 143 21.86 5.88 -33.04
C TYR A 143 22.91 6.48 -32.09
N GLN A 144 22.51 6.91 -30.88
CA GLN A 144 23.45 7.40 -29.86
C GLN A 144 24.42 6.31 -29.41
N MET A 145 23.94 5.09 -29.17
CA MET A 145 24.77 3.98 -28.69
C MET A 145 25.82 3.58 -29.72
N ILE A 146 25.50 3.52 -31.02
CA ILE A 146 26.50 3.22 -32.06
C ILE A 146 27.70 4.18 -31.96
N HIS A 147 27.46 5.48 -31.75
CA HIS A 147 28.52 6.48 -31.63
C HIS A 147 29.20 6.48 -30.25
N GLN A 148 28.45 6.21 -29.18
CA GLN A 148 29.00 6.13 -27.81
C GLN A 148 29.86 4.89 -27.63
N PHE A 149 29.60 3.80 -28.34
CA PHE A 149 30.39 2.55 -28.26
C PHE A 149 31.48 2.47 -29.33
N ASN A 150 31.81 3.61 -29.96
CA ASN A 150 32.98 3.72 -30.82
C ASN A 150 34.17 4.27 -30.01
N PRO A 151 35.21 3.46 -29.75
CA PRO A 151 36.39 3.88 -28.99
C PRO A 151 37.11 5.08 -29.60
N SER A 152 37.03 5.29 -30.93
CA SER A 152 37.66 6.44 -31.59
C SER A 152 37.06 7.78 -31.18
N ASN A 153 35.88 7.77 -30.57
CA ASN A 153 35.21 8.97 -30.07
C ASN A 153 35.61 9.30 -28.62
N TYR A 154 36.66 8.66 -28.08
CA TYR A 154 37.16 8.94 -26.74
C TYR A 154 38.63 9.34 -26.77
N GLU A 155 38.96 10.31 -25.92
CA GLU A 155 40.34 10.74 -25.67
C GLU A 155 40.71 10.47 -24.21
N LEU A 156 41.89 9.91 -23.97
CA LEU A 156 42.41 9.74 -22.61
C LEU A 156 42.91 11.10 -22.09
N VAL A 157 42.24 11.63 -21.07
CA VAL A 157 42.61 12.88 -20.41
C VAL A 157 43.28 12.55 -19.08
N THR A 158 44.54 12.93 -18.94
CA THR A 158 45.31 12.79 -17.69
C THR A 158 45.28 14.10 -16.92
N THR A 159 44.79 14.06 -15.68
CA THR A 159 44.86 15.17 -14.73
C THR A 159 45.92 14.88 -13.66
N GLU A 160 46.24 15.85 -12.79
CA GLU A 160 47.23 15.66 -11.71
C GLU A 160 46.84 14.55 -10.71
N GLN A 161 45.56 14.16 -10.65
CA GLN A 161 45.05 13.20 -9.66
C GLN A 161 44.55 11.88 -10.28
N ASP A 162 44.08 11.88 -11.54
CA ASP A 162 43.52 10.69 -12.20
C ASP A 162 43.58 10.78 -13.73
N SER A 163 43.49 9.62 -14.41
CA SER A 163 43.29 9.51 -15.86
C SER A 163 41.89 8.97 -16.17
N PHE A 164 41.18 9.61 -17.11
CA PHE A 164 39.84 9.17 -17.53
C PHE A 164 39.62 9.36 -19.03
N TYR A 165 38.67 8.60 -19.60
CA TYR A 165 38.25 8.74 -20.99
C TYR A 165 37.20 9.82 -21.14
N GLN A 166 37.45 10.82 -21.98
CA GLN A 166 36.49 11.87 -22.32
C GLN A 166 35.84 11.58 -23.67
N TYR A 167 34.51 11.46 -23.69
CA TYR A 167 33.74 11.34 -24.94
C TYR A 167 33.76 12.65 -25.72
N LYS A 168 34.17 12.58 -26.98
CA LYS A 168 34.07 13.64 -27.98
C LYS A 168 32.96 13.28 -28.94
N GLU A 169 31.77 13.83 -28.69
CA GLU A 169 30.61 13.57 -29.55
C GLU A 169 30.89 14.09 -30.98
N PRO A 170 30.71 13.25 -32.01
CA PRO A 170 30.83 13.68 -33.39
C PRO A 170 29.86 14.81 -33.72
N ARG A 171 30.33 15.79 -34.52
CA ARG A 171 29.54 16.98 -34.88
C ARG A 171 28.19 16.65 -35.50
N GLU A 172 28.14 15.62 -36.35
CA GLU A 172 26.91 15.15 -37.00
C GLU A 172 25.86 14.69 -35.98
N VAL A 173 26.28 14.01 -34.92
CA VAL A 173 25.41 13.54 -33.83
C VAL A 173 24.87 14.74 -33.05
N THR A 174 25.74 15.71 -32.73
CA THR A 174 25.35 16.93 -32.01
C THR A 174 24.32 17.74 -32.80
N GLU A 175 24.56 17.94 -34.10
CA GLU A 175 23.65 18.70 -34.98
C GLU A 175 22.31 17.97 -35.17
N TYR A 176 22.35 16.65 -35.39
CA TYR A 176 21.14 15.84 -35.56
C TYR A 176 20.24 15.85 -34.32
N LEU A 177 20.84 15.75 -33.12
CA LEU A 177 20.08 15.65 -31.86
C LEU A 177 19.70 17.01 -31.25
N ALA A 178 20.15 18.14 -31.81
CA ALA A 178 19.98 19.46 -31.19
C ALA A 178 18.51 19.82 -30.91
N ILE A 179 17.61 19.57 -31.87
CA ILE A 179 16.18 19.87 -31.74
C ILE A 179 15.55 18.99 -30.66
N GLY A 180 15.71 17.67 -30.76
CA GLY A 180 15.15 16.72 -29.79
C GLY A 180 15.70 16.94 -28.38
N ARG A 181 16.97 17.34 -28.22
CA ARG A 181 17.56 17.71 -26.92
C ARG A 181 16.93 18.97 -26.34
N LYS A 182 16.68 19.99 -27.17
CA LYS A 182 16.00 21.21 -26.73
C LYS A 182 14.58 20.91 -26.25
N GLU A 183 13.80 20.17 -27.03
CA GLU A 183 12.44 19.76 -26.68
C GLU A 183 12.41 18.87 -25.42
N SER A 184 13.35 17.94 -25.30
CA SER A 184 13.50 17.08 -24.12
C SER A 184 13.86 17.89 -22.88
N LEU A 185 14.74 18.89 -23.01
CA LEU A 185 15.11 19.78 -21.90
C LEU A 185 13.92 20.65 -21.47
N GLU A 186 13.17 21.20 -22.42
CA GLU A 186 11.95 21.96 -22.13
C GLU A 186 10.91 21.07 -21.42
N THR A 187 10.69 19.85 -21.90
CA THR A 187 9.80 18.86 -21.27
C THR A 187 10.27 18.48 -19.86
N LEU A 188 11.59 18.29 -19.67
CA LEU A 188 12.17 18.01 -18.35
C LEU A 188 12.03 19.20 -17.40
N GLN A 189 12.21 20.42 -17.88
CA GLN A 189 12.02 21.62 -17.08
C GLN A 189 10.56 21.79 -16.67
N ASN A 190 9.63 21.57 -17.60
CA ASN A 190 8.19 21.63 -17.36
C ASN A 190 7.74 20.55 -16.39
N SER A 191 8.24 19.31 -16.51
CA SER A 191 7.91 18.24 -15.56
C SER A 191 8.45 18.48 -14.15
N GLN A 192 9.61 19.13 -14.01
CA GLN A 192 10.18 19.44 -12.69
C GLN A 192 9.56 20.67 -12.02
N LEU A 193 8.83 21.50 -12.78
CA LEU A 193 8.31 22.76 -12.27
C LEU A 193 7.29 22.57 -11.12
N PRO A 194 6.26 21.72 -11.25
CA PRO A 194 5.29 21.48 -10.17
C PRO A 194 5.98 21.03 -8.88
N TYR A 195 6.94 20.11 -8.96
CA TYR A 195 7.72 19.66 -7.81
C TYR A 195 8.48 20.81 -7.12
N LYS A 196 9.14 21.68 -7.89
CA LYS A 196 9.88 22.83 -7.34
C LYS A 196 8.96 23.83 -6.63
N LEU A 197 7.79 24.10 -7.22
CA LEU A 197 6.79 25.01 -6.64
C LEU A 197 6.10 24.40 -5.43
N GLN A 198 5.83 23.09 -5.46
CA GLN A 198 5.31 22.35 -4.31
C GLN A 198 6.26 22.44 -3.13
N LYS A 199 7.56 22.22 -3.36
CA LYS A 199 8.60 22.37 -2.35
C LYS A 199 8.66 23.78 -1.75
N LEU A 200 8.47 24.81 -2.57
CA LEU A 200 8.40 26.20 -2.09
C LEU A 200 7.26 26.39 -1.08
N VAL A 201 6.07 25.84 -1.36
CA VAL A 201 4.92 25.91 -0.44
C VAL A 201 5.16 25.07 0.82
N ASP A 202 5.56 23.82 0.67
CA ASP A 202 5.69 22.86 1.78
C ASP A 202 6.81 23.26 2.76
N GLU A 203 7.95 23.71 2.24
CA GLU A 203 9.08 24.15 3.06
C GLU A 203 9.00 25.62 3.47
N LYS A 204 7.94 26.34 3.08
CA LYS A 204 7.74 27.77 3.35
C LYS A 204 8.96 28.62 2.98
N LEU A 205 9.52 28.36 1.81
CA LEU A 205 10.72 29.08 1.34
C LEU A 205 10.41 30.57 1.13
N PRO A 206 11.40 31.47 1.27
CA PRO A 206 11.18 32.90 1.10
C PRO A 206 10.55 33.25 -0.25
N PHE A 207 9.46 34.01 -0.20
CA PHE A 207 8.73 34.52 -1.35
C PHE A 207 8.36 35.98 -1.07
N ASP A 208 8.73 36.90 -1.97
CA ASP A 208 8.50 38.33 -1.82
C ASP A 208 7.66 38.88 -2.99
N LEU A 209 7.37 40.18 -2.97
CA LEU A 209 6.54 40.82 -3.99
C LEU A 209 7.19 40.72 -5.39
N SER A 210 8.51 40.86 -5.49
CA SER A 210 9.24 40.70 -6.76
C SER A 210 9.15 39.27 -7.29
N GLY A 211 9.22 38.27 -6.41
CA GLY A 211 8.96 36.87 -6.74
C GLY A 211 7.53 36.66 -7.24
N ALA A 212 6.54 37.32 -6.62
CA ALA A 212 5.15 37.28 -7.05
C ALA A 212 4.97 37.89 -8.45
N GLU A 213 5.53 39.06 -8.72
CA GLU A 213 5.47 39.70 -10.05
C GLU A 213 6.15 38.86 -11.14
N TYR A 214 7.29 38.23 -10.82
CA TYR A 214 7.97 37.30 -11.72
C TYR A 214 7.10 36.08 -12.03
N LEU A 215 6.56 35.43 -10.99
CA LEU A 215 5.71 34.26 -11.13
C LEU A 215 4.44 34.60 -11.90
N TRP A 216 3.91 35.81 -11.76
CA TRP A 216 2.70 36.26 -12.45
C TRP A 216 2.91 36.34 -13.95
N ASN A 217 4.06 36.90 -14.37
CA ASN A 217 4.42 36.95 -15.78
C ASN A 217 4.57 35.55 -16.36
N LYS A 218 5.18 34.63 -15.61
CA LYS A 218 5.32 33.23 -16.02
C LYS A 218 3.98 32.52 -16.13
N LEU A 219 3.10 32.68 -15.14
CA LEU A 219 1.75 32.13 -15.12
C LEU A 219 0.93 32.52 -16.35
N ARG A 220 1.03 33.78 -16.79
CA ARG A 220 0.35 34.22 -18.03
C ARG A 220 0.91 33.55 -19.28
N ILE A 221 2.23 33.36 -19.34
CA ILE A 221 2.90 32.65 -20.45
C ILE A 221 2.46 31.18 -20.47
N ASP A 222 2.48 30.51 -19.33
CA ASP A 222 2.13 29.09 -19.25
C ASP A 222 0.63 28.86 -19.48
N TYR A 223 -0.23 29.77 -19.01
CA TYR A 223 -1.66 29.76 -19.33
C TYR A 223 -1.92 29.93 -20.84
N SER A 224 -1.13 30.74 -21.55
CA SER A 224 -1.29 30.92 -23.00
C SER A 224 -0.96 29.66 -23.82
N LYS A 225 -0.22 28.73 -23.23
CA LYS A 225 0.09 27.42 -23.84
C LYS A 225 -1.05 26.41 -23.66
N ILE A 226 -2.07 26.74 -22.89
CA ILE A 226 -3.27 25.90 -22.76
C ILE A 226 -4.11 26.06 -24.02
N ASP A 227 -4.26 24.96 -24.78
CA ASP A 227 -5.23 24.90 -25.86
C ASP A 227 -6.66 24.78 -25.28
N PRO A 228 -7.54 25.78 -25.47
CA PRO A 228 -8.90 25.76 -24.96
C PRO A 228 -9.80 24.70 -25.61
N GLN A 229 -9.43 24.20 -26.79
CA GLN A 229 -10.16 23.14 -27.50
C GLN A 229 -9.68 21.74 -27.11
N SER A 230 -8.51 21.65 -26.48
CA SER A 230 -7.93 20.38 -26.06
C SER A 230 -8.70 19.78 -24.89
N LYS A 231 -9.10 18.51 -25.04
CA LYS A 231 -9.68 17.67 -23.98
C LYS A 231 -8.61 17.00 -23.10
N ALA A 232 -7.34 17.35 -23.28
CA ALA A 232 -6.22 16.78 -22.52
C ALA A 232 -6.37 16.94 -21.00
N HIS A 233 -6.91 18.09 -20.56
CA HIS A 233 -7.21 18.31 -19.15
C HIS A 233 -8.30 17.38 -18.63
N CYS A 234 -9.18 16.90 -19.50
CA CYS A 234 -10.31 16.09 -19.07
C CYS A 234 -9.95 14.59 -18.99
N SER A 235 -9.15 14.06 -19.93
CA SER A 235 -8.77 12.64 -19.95
C SER A 235 -7.68 12.29 -18.94
N GLY A 236 -6.92 13.27 -18.44
CA GLY A 236 -5.81 13.04 -17.50
C GLY A 236 -4.61 12.30 -18.12
N GLU A 237 -4.64 12.04 -19.43
CA GLU A 237 -3.58 11.38 -20.21
C GLU A 237 -2.31 12.22 -20.35
N HIS A 238 -2.36 13.49 -19.92
CA HIS A 238 -1.24 14.42 -19.98
C HIS A 238 -1.09 15.15 -18.64
N ALA A 239 -0.90 14.45 -17.53
CA ALA A 239 -0.64 15.11 -16.24
C ALA A 239 0.84 15.52 -16.09
N TRP A 240 1.77 14.69 -16.58
CA TRP A 240 3.20 14.97 -16.55
C TRP A 240 3.61 16.01 -17.60
N ALA A 241 4.41 17.01 -17.21
CA ALA A 241 4.87 18.14 -18.04
C ALA A 241 3.76 18.99 -18.69
N SER A 242 2.53 18.89 -18.19
CA SER A 242 1.37 19.58 -18.80
C SER A 242 1.30 21.05 -18.43
N SER A 243 0.82 21.89 -19.37
CA SER A 243 0.56 23.30 -19.10
C SER A 243 -0.46 23.49 -17.97
N TYR A 244 -1.47 22.62 -17.85
CA TYR A 244 -2.45 22.68 -16.77
C TYR A 244 -1.78 22.44 -15.40
N THR A 245 -0.89 21.47 -15.33
CA THR A 245 -0.15 21.12 -14.11
C THR A 245 0.73 22.26 -13.65
N ASN A 246 1.46 22.87 -14.58
CA ASN A 246 2.30 24.03 -14.28
C ASN A 246 1.47 25.22 -13.80
N VAL A 247 0.41 25.57 -14.53
CA VAL A 247 -0.48 26.69 -14.18
C VAL A 247 -1.09 26.50 -12.78
N LEU A 248 -1.59 25.30 -12.44
CA LEU A 248 -2.19 25.06 -11.13
C LEU A 248 -1.14 25.05 -10.00
N ALA A 249 0.06 24.54 -10.25
CA ALA A 249 1.15 24.62 -9.27
C ALA A 249 1.58 26.09 -9.01
N GLU A 250 1.62 26.93 -10.04
CA GLU A 250 1.90 28.35 -9.91
C GLU A 250 0.79 29.09 -9.17
N ILE A 251 -0.49 28.82 -9.51
CA ILE A 251 -1.65 29.35 -8.77
C ILE A 251 -1.58 28.93 -7.29
N LYS A 252 -1.18 27.70 -6.99
CA LYS A 252 -1.04 27.22 -5.62
C LYS A 252 -0.06 28.08 -4.83
N VAL A 253 1.11 28.38 -5.40
CA VAL A 253 2.08 29.30 -4.76
C VAL A 253 1.46 30.67 -4.49
N PHE A 254 0.73 31.23 -5.46
CA PHE A 254 0.02 32.50 -5.26
C PHE A 254 -0.96 32.45 -4.09
N ILE A 255 -1.84 31.45 -4.05
CA ILE A 255 -2.88 31.37 -3.02
C ILE A 255 -2.28 31.15 -1.63
N PHE A 256 -1.28 30.29 -1.49
CA PHE A 256 -0.63 30.04 -0.19
C PHE A 256 0.26 31.21 0.28
N ASN A 257 0.64 32.11 -0.62
CA ASN A 257 1.39 33.33 -0.31
C ASN A 257 0.55 34.60 -0.51
N LYS A 258 -0.79 34.49 -0.43
CA LYS A 258 -1.74 35.58 -0.73
C LYS A 258 -1.42 36.90 -0.02
N THR A 259 -1.01 36.83 1.25
CA THR A 259 -0.72 38.00 2.08
C THR A 259 0.44 38.86 1.56
N ILE A 260 1.28 38.33 0.67
CA ILE A 260 2.45 39.05 0.13
C ILE A 260 2.05 40.00 -1.00
N TRP A 261 1.04 39.66 -1.80
CA TRP A 261 0.73 40.37 -3.04
C TRP A 261 -0.68 40.94 -3.10
N ILE A 262 -1.64 40.44 -2.31
CA ILE A 262 -3.07 40.78 -2.48
C ILE A 262 -3.37 42.28 -2.31
N ASP A 263 -2.64 42.97 -1.42
CA ASP A 263 -2.84 44.39 -1.18
C ASP A 263 -2.33 45.27 -2.33
N SER A 264 -1.32 44.78 -3.07
CA SER A 264 -0.75 45.48 -4.24
C SER A 264 -1.43 45.09 -5.56
N HIS A 265 -1.85 43.83 -5.68
CA HIS A 265 -2.38 43.23 -6.91
C HIS A 265 -3.68 42.43 -6.68
N PRO A 266 -4.77 43.06 -6.19
CA PRO A 266 -6.03 42.36 -5.96
C PRO A 266 -6.63 41.76 -7.25
N GLU A 267 -6.30 42.32 -8.41
CA GLU A 267 -6.73 41.83 -9.72
C GLU A 267 -6.24 40.42 -10.04
N TYR A 268 -5.12 39.97 -9.45
CA TYR A 268 -4.60 38.62 -9.68
C TYR A 268 -5.57 37.57 -9.11
N LEU A 269 -6.19 37.83 -7.96
CA LEU A 269 -7.15 36.91 -7.34
C LEU A 269 -8.39 36.73 -8.21
N VAL A 270 -8.93 37.83 -8.76
CA VAL A 270 -10.10 37.80 -9.64
C VAL A 270 -9.81 36.96 -10.87
N TRP A 271 -8.64 37.14 -11.48
CA TRP A 271 -8.22 36.36 -12.63
C TRP A 271 -8.04 34.88 -12.27
N ILE A 272 -7.38 34.57 -11.16
CA ILE A 272 -7.19 33.20 -10.68
C ILE A 272 -8.54 32.49 -10.52
N ILE A 273 -9.50 33.11 -9.82
CA ILE A 273 -10.83 32.53 -9.63
C ILE A 273 -11.51 32.27 -10.98
N SER A 274 -11.42 33.20 -11.92
CA SER A 274 -12.00 33.01 -13.27
C SER A 274 -11.37 31.85 -14.04
N VAL A 275 -10.06 31.60 -13.86
CA VAL A 275 -9.37 30.47 -14.47
C VAL A 275 -9.84 29.16 -13.86
N LEU A 276 -9.92 29.06 -12.53
CA LEU A 276 -10.39 27.87 -11.84
C LEU A 276 -11.85 27.55 -12.20
N GLU A 277 -12.72 28.56 -12.26
CA GLU A 277 -14.11 28.41 -12.67
C GLU A 277 -14.21 27.88 -14.11
N LYS A 278 -13.46 28.47 -15.04
CA LYS A 278 -13.44 28.02 -16.45
C LYS A 278 -13.01 26.56 -16.59
N LEU A 279 -11.99 26.13 -15.84
CA LEU A 279 -11.53 24.74 -15.86
C LEU A 279 -12.62 23.77 -15.37
N ILE A 280 -13.33 24.13 -14.30
CA ILE A 280 -14.43 23.32 -13.77
C ILE A 280 -15.61 23.26 -14.75
N GLU A 281 -15.98 24.38 -15.37
CA GLU A 281 -17.06 24.41 -16.36
C GLU A 281 -16.73 23.62 -17.63
N GLN A 282 -15.47 23.67 -18.09
CA GLN A 282 -15.00 22.82 -19.17
C GLN A 282 -15.09 21.34 -18.80
N GLN A 283 -14.75 20.97 -17.56
CA GLN A 283 -14.89 19.60 -17.08
C GLN A 283 -16.36 19.16 -16.97
N PHE A 284 -17.28 20.04 -16.55
CA PHE A 284 -18.73 19.77 -16.61
C PHE A 284 -19.26 19.62 -18.05
N ALA A 285 -18.58 20.18 -19.05
CA ALA A 285 -18.95 20.04 -20.46
C ALA A 285 -18.40 18.76 -21.11
N TRP A 286 -17.32 18.19 -20.58
CA TRP A 286 -16.67 17.00 -21.15
C TRP A 286 -17.44 15.69 -20.92
N ASP A 287 -18.34 15.63 -19.93
CA ASP A 287 -19.25 14.49 -19.66
C ASP A 287 -18.54 13.13 -19.36
N GLY A 288 -17.22 13.13 -19.18
CA GLY A 288 -16.44 11.95 -18.76
C GLY A 288 -16.15 11.93 -17.25
N GLU A 289 -15.79 10.76 -16.73
CA GLU A 289 -15.15 10.64 -15.41
C GLU A 289 -13.65 10.89 -15.57
N PHE A 290 -13.09 11.76 -14.72
CA PHE A 290 -11.65 11.95 -14.67
C PHE A 290 -11.02 10.75 -13.96
N GLU A 291 -10.48 9.80 -14.72
CA GLU A 291 -10.02 8.49 -14.20
C GLU A 291 -8.52 8.43 -13.85
N SER A 292 -7.72 9.43 -14.23
CA SER A 292 -6.26 9.40 -14.04
C SER A 292 -5.86 9.51 -12.56
N TYR A 293 -5.28 8.44 -12.00
CA TYR A 293 -4.77 8.43 -10.62
C TYR A 293 -3.67 9.49 -10.48
N GLY A 294 -3.99 10.55 -9.73
CA GLY A 294 -3.11 11.69 -9.61
C GLY A 294 -2.00 11.48 -8.58
N THR A 295 -0.78 11.90 -8.91
CA THR A 295 0.29 12.19 -7.94
C THR A 295 0.09 13.58 -7.34
N HIS A 296 0.79 13.91 -6.25
CA HIS A 296 0.75 15.27 -5.65
C HIS A 296 1.11 16.39 -6.63
N GLU A 297 1.79 16.06 -7.71
CA GLU A 297 2.22 17.02 -8.72
C GLU A 297 1.13 17.32 -9.73
N ASP A 298 0.04 16.54 -9.79
CA ASP A 298 -0.97 16.69 -10.84
C ASP A 298 -1.93 17.86 -10.59
N TRP A 299 -2.38 18.48 -11.70
CA TRP A 299 -3.16 19.71 -11.67
C TRP A 299 -4.45 19.60 -10.86
N ASN A 300 -5.13 18.44 -10.90
CA ASN A 300 -6.36 18.18 -10.17
C ASN A 300 -6.11 18.07 -8.66
N ILE A 301 -4.95 17.56 -8.24
CA ILE A 301 -4.57 17.52 -6.82
C ILE A 301 -4.25 18.93 -6.32
N SER A 302 -3.45 19.69 -7.07
CA SER A 302 -3.17 21.10 -6.76
C SER A 302 -4.45 21.94 -6.66
N LEU A 303 -5.38 21.74 -7.60
CA LEU A 303 -6.71 22.35 -7.58
C LEU A 303 -7.45 22.04 -6.27
N ALA A 304 -7.52 20.76 -5.88
CA ALA A 304 -8.20 20.32 -4.67
C ALA A 304 -7.60 20.88 -3.37
N GLU A 305 -6.31 21.22 -3.36
CA GLU A 305 -5.63 21.83 -2.21
C GLU A 305 -5.82 23.36 -2.16
N ILE A 306 -5.91 24.03 -3.32
CA ILE A 306 -6.19 25.46 -3.42
C ILE A 306 -7.60 25.80 -2.91
N ILE A 307 -8.58 24.98 -3.26
CA ILE A 307 -10.00 25.32 -3.11
C ILE A 307 -10.41 25.58 -1.65
N PRO A 308 -10.04 24.73 -0.66
CA PRO A 308 -10.42 24.96 0.72
C PRO A 308 -9.90 26.30 1.27
N VAL A 309 -8.72 26.75 0.83
CA VAL A 309 -8.16 28.05 1.20
C VAL A 309 -9.07 29.18 0.70
N LEU A 310 -9.39 29.18 -0.60
CA LEU A 310 -10.26 30.19 -1.21
C LEU A 310 -11.69 30.16 -0.63
N TRP A 311 -12.20 28.96 -0.38
CA TRP A 311 -13.55 28.76 0.12
C TRP A 311 -13.74 29.23 1.54
N LYS A 312 -12.72 29.07 2.41
CA LYS A 312 -12.80 29.53 3.80
C LYS A 312 -13.05 31.03 3.89
N GLU A 313 -12.45 31.80 2.99
CA GLU A 313 -12.58 33.26 2.96
C GLU A 313 -13.87 33.74 2.27
N ASN A 314 -14.39 32.98 1.30
CA ASN A 314 -15.50 33.38 0.44
C ASN A 314 -16.65 32.35 0.38
N MET A 315 -17.12 31.87 1.54
CA MET A 315 -18.07 30.74 1.63
C MET A 315 -19.41 30.90 0.90
N LYS A 316 -19.81 32.15 0.62
CA LYS A 316 -21.08 32.50 -0.04
C LYS A 316 -20.92 32.81 -1.53
N GLU A 317 -19.71 32.96 -2.02
CA GLU A 317 -19.45 33.33 -3.41
C GLU A 317 -19.81 32.17 -4.35
N GLU A 318 -20.65 32.45 -5.35
CA GLU A 318 -21.21 31.40 -6.22
C GLU A 318 -20.13 30.69 -7.04
N SER A 319 -19.16 31.44 -7.61
CA SER A 319 -18.03 30.89 -8.36
C SER A 319 -17.20 29.94 -7.50
N ILE A 320 -16.91 30.29 -6.25
CA ILE A 320 -16.14 29.42 -5.35
C ILE A 320 -16.94 28.18 -4.97
N ARG A 321 -18.23 28.31 -4.67
CA ARG A 321 -19.10 27.15 -4.39
C ARG A 321 -19.21 26.23 -5.61
N ARG A 322 -19.22 26.77 -6.83
CA ARG A 322 -19.20 26.01 -8.08
C ARG A 322 -17.93 25.17 -8.20
N ILE A 323 -16.78 25.79 -7.90
CA ILE A 323 -15.49 25.11 -7.94
C ILE A 323 -15.39 23.99 -6.89
N VAL A 324 -15.91 24.22 -5.67
CA VAL A 324 -16.03 23.19 -4.61
C VAL A 324 -16.88 22.01 -5.10
N ALA A 325 -18.06 22.29 -5.66
CA ALA A 325 -18.93 21.24 -6.17
C ALA A 325 -18.28 20.45 -7.32
N GLY A 326 -17.64 21.12 -8.26
CA GLY A 326 -16.91 20.47 -9.35
C GLY A 326 -15.83 19.51 -8.84
N SER A 327 -15.06 19.93 -7.83
CA SER A 327 -13.98 19.11 -7.26
C SER A 327 -14.45 17.81 -6.61
N LEU A 328 -15.64 17.83 -6.00
CA LEU A 328 -16.24 16.64 -5.38
C LEU A 328 -16.94 15.72 -6.39
N LEU A 329 -17.57 16.30 -7.42
CA LEU A 329 -18.48 15.58 -8.32
C LEU A 329 -17.80 15.06 -9.61
N LEU A 330 -16.73 15.71 -10.08
CA LEU A 330 -16.15 15.43 -11.41
C LEU A 330 -14.87 14.58 -11.38
N PHE A 331 -14.18 14.53 -10.25
CA PHE A 331 -12.84 13.94 -10.15
C PHE A 331 -12.83 12.57 -9.46
N ASN A 332 -11.67 11.93 -9.39
CA ASN A 332 -11.49 10.63 -8.75
C ASN A 332 -11.22 10.73 -7.23
N GLN A 333 -10.89 9.57 -6.64
CA GLN A 333 -10.62 9.45 -5.21
C GLN A 333 -9.42 10.26 -4.73
N ALA A 334 -8.34 10.33 -5.52
CA ALA A 334 -7.14 11.05 -5.13
C ALA A 334 -7.44 12.55 -4.97
N THR A 335 -8.18 13.14 -5.91
CA THR A 335 -8.62 14.53 -5.84
C THR A 335 -9.53 14.78 -4.65
N ARG A 336 -10.53 13.92 -4.43
CA ARG A 336 -11.42 14.04 -3.26
C ARG A 336 -10.63 13.93 -1.94
N LYS A 337 -9.65 13.04 -1.87
CA LYS A 337 -8.78 12.87 -0.70
C LYS A 337 -7.99 14.14 -0.44
N ALA A 338 -7.34 14.69 -1.45
CA ALA A 338 -6.63 15.96 -1.35
C ALA A 338 -7.56 17.09 -0.87
N PHE A 339 -8.78 17.15 -1.41
CA PHE A 339 -9.79 18.14 -1.00
C PHE A 339 -10.17 18.00 0.48
N PHE A 340 -10.47 16.78 0.97
CA PHE A 340 -10.84 16.56 2.38
C PHE A 340 -9.66 16.76 3.33
N THR A 341 -8.45 16.38 2.92
CA THR A 341 -7.23 16.66 3.69
C THR A 341 -7.01 18.16 3.84
N ALA A 342 -7.08 18.92 2.74
CA ALA A 342 -6.96 20.38 2.79
C ALA A 342 -8.12 21.03 3.56
N CYS A 343 -9.37 20.56 3.41
CA CYS A 343 -10.48 21.01 4.24
C CYS A 343 -10.23 20.79 5.73
N SER A 344 -9.64 19.67 6.13
CA SER A 344 -9.35 19.36 7.54
C SER A 344 -8.35 20.31 8.19
N ILE A 345 -7.57 21.05 7.38
CA ILE A 345 -6.65 22.09 7.86
C ILE A 345 -7.40 23.41 8.09
N HIS A 346 -8.39 23.73 7.25
CA HIS A 346 -9.06 25.04 7.24
C HIS A 346 -10.45 25.06 7.91
N PHE A 347 -11.09 23.91 8.06
CA PHE A 347 -12.44 23.76 8.58
C PHE A 347 -12.47 22.74 9.71
N ASN A 348 -13.30 23.00 10.73
CA ASN A 348 -13.78 21.92 11.59
C ASN A 348 -14.82 21.10 10.80
N TRP A 349 -14.77 19.78 10.90
CA TRP A 349 -15.73 18.83 10.31
C TRP A 349 -17.19 19.10 10.63
N ASN A 350 -17.48 19.69 11.80
CA ASN A 350 -18.83 20.07 12.22
C ASN A 350 -19.28 21.46 11.71
N GLU A 351 -18.45 22.19 10.95
CA GLU A 351 -18.84 23.47 10.38
C GLU A 351 -19.94 23.28 9.33
N SER A 352 -21.05 24.00 9.49
CA SER A 352 -22.24 23.87 8.62
C SER A 352 -21.97 23.94 7.12
N SER A 353 -21.02 24.77 6.68
CA SER A 353 -20.60 24.86 5.27
C SER A 353 -19.87 23.60 4.81
N PHE A 354 -19.02 23.04 5.66
CA PHE A 354 -18.27 21.83 5.34
C PHE A 354 -19.16 20.57 5.38
N ILE A 355 -20.09 20.50 6.35
CA ILE A 355 -21.15 19.48 6.35
C ILE A 355 -21.94 19.52 5.04
N GLN A 356 -22.23 20.72 4.52
CA GLN A 356 -22.94 20.86 3.25
C GLN A 356 -22.16 20.24 2.07
N ALA A 357 -20.83 20.34 2.05
CA ALA A 357 -19.98 19.70 1.04
C ALA A 357 -19.90 18.18 1.23
N GLN A 358 -19.84 17.71 2.48
CA GLN A 358 -19.93 16.27 2.80
C GLN A 358 -21.27 15.69 2.31
N ASN A 359 -22.38 16.40 2.57
CA ASN A 359 -23.71 16.03 2.12
C ASN A 359 -23.85 16.06 0.59
N LEU A 360 -23.19 17.01 -0.09
CA LEU A 360 -23.16 17.04 -1.56
C LEU A 360 -22.60 15.73 -2.12
N LEU A 361 -21.46 15.28 -1.59
CA LEU A 361 -20.85 14.02 -2.00
C LEU A 361 -21.74 12.82 -1.65
N LEU A 362 -22.36 12.80 -0.47
CA LEU A 362 -23.26 11.73 -0.05
C LEU A 362 -24.51 11.62 -0.94
N LEU A 363 -25.14 12.74 -1.27
CA LEU A 363 -26.27 12.78 -2.21
C LEU A 363 -25.84 12.27 -3.59
N TYR A 364 -24.65 12.68 -4.05
CA TYR A 364 -24.09 12.17 -5.29
C TYR A 364 -23.84 10.65 -5.23
N CYS A 365 -23.44 10.09 -4.09
CA CYS A 365 -23.29 8.63 -3.94
C CYS A 365 -24.59 7.86 -4.17
N GLY A 366 -25.72 8.39 -3.67
CA GLY A 366 -27.03 7.78 -3.86
C GLY A 366 -27.51 7.90 -5.30
N GLU A 367 -27.42 9.10 -5.87
CA GLU A 367 -27.84 9.36 -7.26
C GLU A 367 -26.96 8.63 -8.29
N HIS A 368 -25.64 8.60 -8.08
CA HIS A 368 -24.70 7.87 -8.94
C HIS A 368 -25.04 6.38 -8.98
N TYR A 369 -25.34 5.78 -7.83
CA TYR A 369 -25.72 4.37 -7.74
C TYR A 369 -27.02 4.06 -8.49
N ARG A 370 -28.01 4.97 -8.48
CA ARG A 370 -29.31 4.79 -9.16
C ARG A 370 -29.22 4.93 -10.67
N THR A 371 -28.17 5.57 -11.17
CA THR A 371 -28.12 6.02 -12.55
C THR A 371 -27.31 5.05 -13.40
N GLU A 372 -27.99 4.30 -14.26
CA GLU A 372 -27.34 3.30 -15.14
C GLU A 372 -26.71 3.91 -16.41
N ASN A 373 -27.07 5.14 -16.81
CA ASN A 373 -26.60 5.82 -18.03
C ASN A 373 -25.74 7.07 -17.73
N LYS A 374 -24.62 7.24 -18.44
CA LYS A 374 -23.69 8.38 -18.32
C LYS A 374 -24.34 9.74 -18.58
N GLU A 375 -25.20 9.87 -19.58
CA GLU A 375 -25.87 11.14 -19.90
C GLU A 375 -26.74 11.65 -18.73
N ASN A 376 -27.34 10.71 -17.98
CA ASN A 376 -28.11 11.04 -16.79
C ASN A 376 -27.21 11.45 -15.61
N LEU A 377 -25.98 10.92 -15.53
CA LEU A 377 -25.02 11.28 -14.47
C LEU A 377 -24.55 12.73 -14.60
N SER A 378 -24.32 13.24 -15.81
CA SER A 378 -23.93 14.64 -15.98
C SER A 378 -25.07 15.61 -15.62
N ALA A 379 -26.31 15.27 -15.96
CA ALA A 379 -27.47 16.04 -15.49
C ALA A 379 -27.57 16.05 -13.95
N VAL A 380 -27.35 14.90 -13.30
CA VAL A 380 -27.29 14.79 -11.83
C VAL A 380 -26.19 15.66 -11.25
N ARG A 381 -24.97 15.61 -11.79
CA ARG A 381 -23.83 16.41 -11.30
C ARG A 381 -24.13 17.91 -11.39
N ARG A 382 -24.67 18.38 -12.53
CA ARG A 382 -25.03 19.79 -12.70
C ARG A 382 -26.11 20.22 -11.72
N ARG A 383 -27.19 19.44 -11.60
CA ARG A 383 -28.28 19.73 -10.65
C ARG A 383 -27.78 19.82 -9.21
N LEU A 384 -27.00 18.84 -8.75
CA LEU A 384 -26.45 18.84 -7.39
C LEU A 384 -25.47 20.00 -7.17
N SER A 385 -24.67 20.35 -8.19
CA SER A 385 -23.80 21.52 -8.17
C SER A 385 -24.61 22.82 -8.03
N ASP A 386 -25.69 22.99 -8.80
CA ASP A 386 -26.58 24.15 -8.71
C ASP A 386 -27.28 24.24 -7.34
N GLU A 387 -27.77 23.11 -6.81
CA GLU A 387 -28.37 23.03 -5.47
C GLU A 387 -27.35 23.39 -4.38
N PHE A 388 -26.09 22.97 -4.53
CA PHE A 388 -25.01 23.36 -3.62
C PHE A 388 -24.70 24.85 -3.73
N VAL A 389 -24.53 25.40 -4.93
CA VAL A 389 -24.26 26.82 -5.15
C VAL A 389 -25.37 27.69 -4.54
N GLN A 390 -26.63 27.31 -4.77
CA GLN A 390 -27.82 28.00 -4.22
C GLN A 390 -28.03 27.78 -2.71
N GLY A 391 -27.18 26.97 -2.06
CA GLY A 391 -27.26 26.70 -0.63
C GLY A 391 -28.43 25.82 -0.20
N LYS A 392 -29.02 25.04 -1.12
CA LYS A 392 -30.18 24.16 -0.88
C LYS A 392 -29.82 22.83 -0.22
N ILE A 393 -28.57 22.38 -0.35
CA ILE A 393 -28.07 21.18 0.32
C ILE A 393 -28.11 21.39 1.85
N GLN A 394 -28.54 20.39 2.61
CA GLN A 394 -28.69 20.50 4.06
C GLN A 394 -27.34 20.77 4.76
N LYS A 395 -27.40 21.49 5.88
CA LYS A 395 -26.24 21.89 6.69
C LYS A 395 -26.01 21.02 7.94
N SER A 396 -26.89 20.06 8.16
CA SER A 396 -26.76 18.98 9.14
C SER A 396 -26.47 17.68 8.40
N LEU A 397 -25.71 16.76 9.02
CA LEU A 397 -25.39 15.48 8.39
C LEU A 397 -26.67 14.73 7.99
N ILE A 398 -26.78 14.37 6.72
CA ILE A 398 -27.91 13.59 6.22
C ILE A 398 -27.82 12.14 6.72
N ASP A 399 -28.97 11.52 6.96
CA ASP A 399 -29.04 10.10 7.27
C ASP A 399 -28.77 9.27 6.00
N TRP A 400 -27.66 8.51 5.99
CA TRP A 400 -27.23 7.68 4.87
C TRP A 400 -28.29 6.64 4.46
N SER A 401 -29.15 6.22 5.39
CA SER A 401 -30.24 5.30 5.08
C SER A 401 -31.32 5.91 4.19
N THR A 402 -31.51 7.23 4.25
CA THR A 402 -32.54 7.96 3.47
C THR A 402 -32.13 8.21 2.03
N ILE A 403 -30.82 8.30 1.76
CA ILE A 403 -30.26 8.49 0.41
C ILE A 403 -29.95 7.19 -0.30
N ARG A 404 -30.10 6.06 0.39
CA ARG A 404 -29.89 4.74 -0.18
C ARG A 404 -30.96 4.41 -1.23
N SER A 405 -30.60 3.70 -2.28
CA SER A 405 -31.56 3.07 -3.19
C SER A 405 -32.43 2.02 -2.49
N PRO A 406 -33.59 1.67 -3.07
CA PRO A 406 -34.40 0.56 -2.59
C PRO A 406 -33.57 -0.71 -2.36
N GLU A 407 -34.00 -1.50 -1.39
CA GLU A 407 -33.26 -2.69 -0.98
C GLU A 407 -33.15 -3.71 -2.12
N GLU A 408 -31.92 -4.01 -2.51
CA GLU A 408 -31.59 -5.01 -3.51
C GLU A 408 -30.69 -6.08 -2.91
N TRP A 409 -30.88 -7.33 -3.34
CA TRP A 409 -30.12 -8.47 -2.88
C TRP A 409 -29.22 -9.01 -3.99
N LYS A 410 -27.99 -9.39 -3.65
CA LYS A 410 -27.08 -10.12 -4.55
C LYS A 410 -26.76 -11.49 -3.96
N LYS A 411 -26.61 -12.49 -4.83
CA LYS A 411 -26.18 -13.83 -4.42
C LYS A 411 -24.76 -13.78 -3.85
N LYS A 412 -24.50 -14.48 -2.74
CA LYS A 412 -23.16 -14.68 -2.19
C LYS A 412 -22.32 -15.53 -3.16
N GLU A 413 -21.03 -15.23 -3.23
CA GLU A 413 -20.04 -16.12 -3.82
C GLU A 413 -19.92 -17.37 -2.93
N VAL A 414 -20.13 -18.55 -3.52
CA VAL A 414 -20.10 -19.85 -2.84
C VAL A 414 -19.11 -20.76 -3.56
N GLU A 415 -18.58 -21.76 -2.85
CA GLU A 415 -17.70 -22.76 -3.48
C GLU A 415 -18.51 -23.62 -4.48
N ASN A 416 -17.87 -24.04 -5.58
CA ASN A 416 -18.53 -24.74 -6.69
C ASN A 416 -19.30 -26.02 -6.30
N TRP A 417 -18.99 -26.61 -5.14
CA TRP A 417 -19.66 -27.82 -4.63
C TRP A 417 -20.80 -27.52 -3.64
N GLU A 418 -20.95 -26.28 -3.16
CA GLU A 418 -22.06 -25.87 -2.29
C GLU A 418 -23.30 -25.54 -3.14
N ARG A 419 -24.33 -26.39 -3.03
CA ARG A 419 -25.61 -26.21 -3.77
C ARG A 419 -26.55 -25.19 -3.11
N LYS A 420 -26.21 -24.65 -1.94
CA LYS A 420 -27.06 -23.70 -1.20
C LYS A 420 -26.90 -22.29 -1.76
N ILE A 421 -28.00 -21.58 -1.89
CA ILE A 421 -28.03 -20.19 -2.33
C ILE A 421 -28.27 -19.32 -1.09
N ASP A 422 -27.42 -18.32 -0.89
CA ASP A 422 -27.55 -17.32 0.15
C ASP A 422 -27.24 -15.93 -0.44
N TYR A 423 -27.69 -14.86 0.22
CA TYR A 423 -27.69 -13.50 -0.32
C TYR A 423 -27.08 -12.51 0.67
N VAL A 424 -26.50 -11.44 0.13
CA VAL A 424 -26.13 -10.21 0.86
C VAL A 424 -26.84 -9.03 0.23
N ARG A 425 -26.95 -7.91 0.95
CA ARG A 425 -27.53 -6.70 0.38
C ARG A 425 -26.53 -6.05 -0.56
N ARG A 426 -27.02 -5.47 -1.66
CA ARG A 426 -26.25 -4.50 -2.41
C ARG A 426 -26.15 -3.22 -1.60
N ALA A 427 -25.10 -2.43 -1.84
CA ALA A 427 -24.84 -1.23 -1.03
C ALA A 427 -25.97 -0.21 -1.08
N GLY A 428 -26.65 -0.08 -2.23
CA GLY A 428 -27.65 0.96 -2.46
C GLY A 428 -27.06 2.38 -2.46
N LEU A 429 -25.72 2.49 -2.44
CA LEU A 429 -24.92 3.71 -2.51
C LEU A 429 -23.65 3.36 -3.27
N ASN A 430 -23.12 4.30 -4.06
CA ASN A 430 -21.78 4.15 -4.61
C ASN A 430 -20.75 4.52 -3.53
N THR A 431 -20.50 3.58 -2.62
CA THR A 431 -19.63 3.77 -1.46
C THR A 431 -18.17 4.04 -1.84
N TYR A 432 -17.77 3.76 -3.08
CA TYR A 432 -16.43 4.09 -3.56
C TYR A 432 -16.18 5.59 -3.43
N LEU A 433 -17.15 6.44 -3.75
CA LEU A 433 -17.02 7.90 -3.80
C LEU A 433 -16.74 8.57 -2.43
N VAL A 434 -17.11 7.92 -1.33
CA VAL A 434 -16.94 8.46 0.05
C VAL A 434 -15.74 7.91 0.80
N ILE A 435 -15.00 6.96 0.22
CA ILE A 435 -13.78 6.42 0.84
C ILE A 435 -12.81 7.54 1.28
N PRO A 436 -12.50 8.56 0.45
CA PRO A 436 -11.56 9.60 0.82
C PRO A 436 -12.03 10.43 2.01
N MET A 437 -13.33 10.68 2.11
CA MET A 437 -13.91 11.38 3.25
C MET A 437 -13.69 10.60 4.55
N ILE A 438 -13.83 9.26 4.53
CA ILE A 438 -13.61 8.40 5.69
C ILE A 438 -12.12 8.32 6.06
N GLU A 439 -11.24 8.19 5.07
CA GLU A 439 -9.79 8.12 5.29
C GLU A 439 -9.23 9.40 5.92
N CYS A 440 -9.77 10.57 5.54
CA CYS A 440 -9.32 11.87 6.02
C CYS A 440 -9.90 12.28 7.40
N LEU A 441 -10.79 11.48 8.01
CA LEU A 441 -11.34 11.83 9.32
C LEU A 441 -10.22 12.05 10.36
N PRO A 442 -10.26 13.12 11.17
CA PRO A 442 -9.23 13.38 12.16
C PRO A 442 -9.34 12.42 13.34
N ASP A 443 -8.30 12.40 14.16
CA ASP A 443 -8.32 11.70 15.44
C ASP A 443 -9.12 12.49 16.48
N VAL A 444 -10.00 11.81 17.20
CA VAL A 444 -11.01 12.45 18.05
C VAL A 444 -10.47 13.00 19.37
N GLU A 445 -9.31 12.53 19.83
CA GLU A 445 -8.68 13.00 21.08
C GLU A 445 -8.35 14.50 21.07
N GLU A 446 -8.16 15.07 19.88
CA GLU A 446 -7.83 16.49 19.69
C GLU A 446 -9.00 17.30 19.11
N ALA A 447 -10.08 16.62 18.72
CA ALA A 447 -11.17 17.22 17.97
C ALA A 447 -12.25 17.77 18.90
N LYS A 448 -12.48 19.09 18.86
CA LYS A 448 -13.62 19.79 19.51
C LYS A 448 -15.01 19.33 19.00
N GLU A 449 -15.02 18.40 18.06
CA GLU A 449 -16.15 17.96 17.24
C GLU A 449 -16.39 16.45 17.32
N SER A 450 -15.95 15.84 18.41
CA SER A 450 -16.05 14.41 18.69
C SER A 450 -17.45 13.81 18.47
N GLU A 451 -18.51 14.53 18.86
CA GLU A 451 -19.90 14.09 18.67
C GLU A 451 -20.27 13.98 17.19
N TYR A 452 -19.87 14.96 16.37
CA TYR A 452 -20.14 14.93 14.93
C TYR A 452 -19.42 13.75 14.25
N LEU A 453 -18.13 13.60 14.54
CA LEU A 453 -17.30 12.54 13.98
C LEU A 453 -17.83 11.15 14.38
N PHE A 454 -18.32 11.00 15.61
CA PHE A 454 -18.99 9.80 16.08
C PHE A 454 -20.21 9.47 15.21
N VAL A 455 -21.13 10.43 15.00
CA VAL A 455 -22.35 10.18 14.21
C VAL A 455 -22.00 9.85 12.76
N LEU A 456 -21.03 10.55 12.17
CA LEU A 456 -20.58 10.28 10.80
C LEU A 456 -20.02 8.86 10.66
N LEU A 457 -19.16 8.44 11.59
CA LEU A 457 -18.57 7.11 11.58
C LEU A 457 -19.59 6.01 11.91
N GLU A 458 -20.56 6.28 12.80
CA GLU A 458 -21.69 5.39 13.09
C GLU A 458 -22.53 5.14 11.84
N GLN A 459 -22.84 6.18 11.05
CA GLN A 459 -23.57 6.01 9.80
C GLN A 459 -22.78 5.22 8.75
N ALA A 460 -21.48 5.48 8.62
CA ALA A 460 -20.60 4.71 7.74
C ALA A 460 -20.50 3.23 8.17
N PHE A 461 -20.41 2.96 9.48
CA PHE A 461 -20.42 1.60 10.03
C PHE A 461 -21.76 0.90 9.80
N ASN A 462 -22.87 1.59 10.03
CA ASN A 462 -24.20 1.05 9.75
C ASN A 462 -24.39 0.73 8.26
N GLN A 463 -23.72 1.46 7.36
CA GLN A 463 -23.67 1.12 5.94
C GLN A 463 -22.89 -0.18 5.66
N VAL A 464 -21.81 -0.47 6.40
CA VAL A 464 -21.12 -1.77 6.34
C VAL A 464 -22.02 -2.88 6.85
N ILE A 465 -22.64 -2.70 8.02
CA ILE A 465 -23.56 -3.70 8.61
C ILE A 465 -24.75 -3.96 7.70
N TYR A 466 -25.32 -2.93 7.08
CA TYR A 466 -26.38 -3.07 6.10
C TYR A 466 -25.96 -3.96 4.92
N GLN A 467 -24.77 -3.74 4.36
CA GLN A 467 -24.25 -4.54 3.22
C GLN A 467 -24.07 -6.02 3.56
N LEU A 468 -23.71 -6.36 4.80
CA LEU A 468 -23.57 -7.75 5.24
C LEU A 468 -24.91 -8.51 5.26
N GLY A 469 -26.04 -7.79 5.29
CA GLY A 469 -27.39 -8.35 5.24
C GLY A 469 -27.83 -8.97 6.56
N GLU A 470 -28.77 -9.91 6.48
CA GLU A 470 -29.38 -10.53 7.66
C GLU A 470 -28.66 -11.81 8.08
N ILE A 471 -28.61 -12.04 9.39
CA ILE A 471 -28.10 -13.28 9.97
C ILE A 471 -29.25 -14.30 10.03
N LYS A 472 -29.14 -15.37 9.26
CA LYS A 472 -30.08 -16.49 9.24
C LYS A 472 -29.40 -17.73 9.81
N LYS A 473 -30.19 -18.66 10.37
CA LYS A 473 -29.69 -19.89 10.99
C LYS A 473 -28.78 -20.72 10.08
N ASP A 474 -29.05 -20.69 8.77
CA ASP A 474 -28.31 -21.43 7.74
C ASP A 474 -27.45 -20.52 6.84
N SER A 475 -27.13 -19.30 7.29
CA SER A 475 -26.31 -18.36 6.51
C SER A 475 -24.93 -18.94 6.20
N LEU A 476 -24.51 -18.79 4.95
CA LEU A 476 -23.20 -19.15 4.45
C LEU A 476 -22.19 -18.03 4.72
N ALA A 477 -20.92 -18.41 4.85
CA ALA A 477 -19.82 -17.47 4.98
C ALA A 477 -19.68 -16.59 3.73
N ILE A 478 -19.47 -15.29 3.94
CA ILE A 478 -19.08 -14.34 2.89
C ILE A 478 -17.62 -14.63 2.56
N ARG A 479 -17.37 -15.06 1.32
CA ARG A 479 -16.02 -15.45 0.87
C ARG A 479 -15.25 -14.31 0.24
N SER A 480 -15.95 -13.34 -0.33
CA SER A 480 -15.35 -12.13 -0.91
C SER A 480 -14.70 -11.28 0.17
N LEU A 481 -13.49 -10.78 -0.12
CA LEU A 481 -12.81 -9.80 0.73
C LEU A 481 -13.70 -8.58 1.01
N PRO A 482 -13.58 -7.94 2.19
CA PRO A 482 -14.19 -6.66 2.44
C PRO A 482 -13.84 -5.68 1.33
N LYS A 483 -14.83 -4.97 0.82
CA LYS A 483 -14.60 -3.92 -0.19
C LYS A 483 -13.76 -2.80 0.41
N ASP A 484 -13.14 -1.98 -0.44
CA ASP A 484 -12.27 -0.88 0.03
C ASP A 484 -12.97 0.06 1.02
N PHE A 485 -14.26 0.37 0.78
CA PHE A 485 -15.06 1.14 1.73
C PHE A 485 -15.23 0.44 3.09
N ASP A 486 -15.62 -0.84 3.09
CA ASP A 486 -15.77 -1.61 4.33
C ASP A 486 -14.43 -1.66 5.08
N ARG A 487 -13.32 -1.88 4.36
CA ARG A 487 -11.98 -1.89 4.93
C ARG A 487 -11.62 -0.54 5.56
N ALA A 488 -11.83 0.57 4.85
CA ALA A 488 -11.53 1.91 5.35
C ALA A 488 -12.31 2.23 6.63
N VAL A 489 -13.62 1.91 6.66
CA VAL A 489 -14.46 2.10 7.85
C VAL A 489 -14.00 1.23 9.02
N LEU A 490 -13.78 -0.07 8.79
CA LEU A 490 -13.39 -1.01 9.84
C LEU A 490 -11.99 -0.73 10.40
N GLN A 491 -11.07 -0.28 9.55
CA GLN A 491 -9.74 0.16 9.98
C GLN A 491 -9.82 1.46 10.77
N LYS A 492 -10.65 2.43 10.35
CA LYS A 492 -10.85 3.65 11.13
C LYS A 492 -11.47 3.35 12.50
N LEU A 493 -12.44 2.43 12.55
CA LEU A 493 -13.07 1.99 13.79
C LEU A 493 -12.09 1.30 14.75
N GLY A 494 -11.26 0.38 14.26
CA GLY A 494 -10.26 -0.30 15.09
C GLY A 494 -9.28 0.68 15.74
N ALA A 495 -8.85 1.71 15.00
CA ALA A 495 -8.01 2.79 15.52
C ALA A 495 -8.76 3.73 16.48
N PHE A 496 -10.05 3.94 16.27
CA PHE A 496 -10.86 4.94 16.97
C PHE A 496 -11.51 4.44 18.27
N ILE A 497 -11.91 3.17 18.34
CA ILE A 497 -12.88 2.69 19.35
C ILE A 497 -12.46 2.93 20.81
N LEU A 498 -11.16 2.94 21.12
CA LEU A 498 -10.65 3.17 22.48
C LEU A 498 -10.58 4.64 22.89
N LYS A 499 -10.68 5.54 21.91
CA LYS A 499 -10.74 6.99 22.12
C LYS A 499 -12.10 7.43 22.66
N LEU A 500 -13.11 6.55 22.57
CA LEU A 500 -14.41 6.77 23.22
C LEU A 500 -14.24 6.72 24.76
N GLU A 501 -14.94 7.60 25.47
CA GLU A 501 -14.95 7.59 26.95
C GLU A 501 -15.99 6.61 27.50
N ARG A 502 -17.08 6.43 26.75
CA ARG A 502 -18.26 5.67 27.15
C ARG A 502 -18.21 4.24 26.65
N LYS A 503 -18.24 3.28 27.57
CA LYS A 503 -18.25 1.84 27.26
C LYS A 503 -19.43 1.43 26.38
N ASP A 504 -20.61 2.00 26.59
CA ASP A 504 -21.79 1.69 25.79
C ASP A 504 -21.64 2.11 24.32
N LEU A 505 -20.91 3.21 24.06
CA LEU A 505 -20.58 3.63 22.70
C LEU A 505 -19.57 2.70 22.04
N MET A 506 -18.58 2.20 22.79
CA MET A 506 -17.63 1.20 22.27
C MET A 506 -18.37 -0.06 21.82
N ILE A 507 -19.31 -0.56 22.63
CA ILE A 507 -20.08 -1.77 22.33
C ILE A 507 -20.85 -1.63 21.01
N LYS A 508 -21.44 -0.46 20.74
CA LYS A 508 -22.14 -0.17 19.49
C LYS A 508 -21.28 -0.35 18.24
N PHE A 509 -19.96 -0.22 18.32
CA PHE A 509 -19.06 -0.25 17.15
C PHE A 509 -18.44 -1.62 16.84
N TRP A 510 -18.44 -2.56 17.79
CA TRP A 510 -17.92 -3.91 17.53
C TRP A 510 -19.01 -4.98 17.57
N GLU A 511 -20.00 -4.87 18.47
CA GLU A 511 -20.99 -5.93 18.68
C GLU A 511 -21.83 -6.22 17.42
N PRO A 512 -22.33 -5.21 16.67
CA PRO A 512 -23.10 -5.49 15.45
C PRO A 512 -22.32 -6.27 14.40
N LEU A 513 -21.00 -6.04 14.28
CA LEU A 513 -20.13 -6.80 13.40
C LEU A 513 -19.90 -8.22 13.94
N PHE A 514 -19.67 -8.35 15.24
CA PHE A 514 -19.41 -9.64 15.87
C PHE A 514 -20.64 -10.55 15.86
N ARG A 515 -21.87 -10.04 15.74
CA ARG A 515 -23.06 -10.86 15.50
C ARG A 515 -22.92 -11.78 14.28
N PHE A 516 -22.12 -11.41 13.28
CA PHE A 516 -21.92 -12.24 12.08
C PHE A 516 -21.00 -13.45 12.31
N GLY A 517 -20.03 -13.39 13.22
CA GLY A 517 -19.10 -14.50 13.49
C GLY A 517 -18.54 -15.14 12.20
N TYR A 518 -18.68 -16.46 12.04
CA TYR A 518 -18.20 -17.20 10.87
C TYR A 518 -18.83 -16.75 9.54
N ILE A 519 -19.91 -15.96 9.56
CA ILE A 519 -20.57 -15.44 8.36
C ILE A 519 -19.73 -14.33 7.71
N ALA A 520 -19.04 -13.50 8.49
CA ALA A 520 -18.22 -12.39 7.99
C ALA A 520 -16.80 -12.39 8.58
N PRO A 521 -16.05 -13.49 8.45
CA PRO A 521 -14.78 -13.68 9.16
C PRO A 521 -13.74 -12.63 8.76
N GLN A 522 -13.66 -12.27 7.48
CA GLN A 522 -12.67 -11.31 6.96
C GLN A 522 -12.96 -9.86 7.40
N HIS A 523 -14.23 -9.49 7.57
CA HIS A 523 -14.59 -8.18 8.14
C HIS A 523 -14.19 -8.10 9.62
N ILE A 524 -14.45 -9.17 10.38
CA ILE A 524 -14.04 -9.27 11.80
C ILE A 524 -12.51 -9.23 11.91
N GLU A 525 -11.79 -9.99 11.07
CA GLU A 525 -10.33 -9.97 10.99
C GLU A 525 -9.80 -8.56 10.69
N THR A 526 -10.41 -7.85 9.74
CA THR A 526 -10.00 -6.47 9.40
C THR A 526 -10.12 -5.53 10.59
N PHE A 527 -11.25 -5.59 11.31
CA PHE A 527 -11.45 -4.80 12.53
C PHE A 527 -10.44 -5.18 13.63
N CYS A 528 -10.31 -6.47 13.94
CA CYS A 528 -9.41 -6.93 15.01
C CYS A 528 -7.96 -6.58 14.70
N ASN A 529 -7.52 -6.74 13.45
CA ASN A 529 -6.16 -6.42 13.07
C ASN A 529 -5.86 -4.94 13.26
N SER A 530 -6.76 -4.07 12.81
CA SER A 530 -6.63 -2.62 13.06
C SER A 530 -6.64 -2.29 14.55
N PHE A 531 -7.53 -2.91 15.33
CA PHE A 531 -7.62 -2.72 16.78
C PHE A 531 -6.28 -2.99 17.48
N PHE A 532 -5.58 -4.07 17.14
CA PHE A 532 -4.26 -4.33 17.72
C PHE A 532 -3.18 -3.40 17.16
N LEU A 533 -3.11 -3.24 15.82
CA LEU A 533 -2.05 -2.47 15.16
C LEU A 533 -1.99 -1.01 15.63
N HIS A 534 -3.14 -0.37 15.86
CA HIS A 534 -3.18 1.04 16.23
C HIS A 534 -3.08 1.31 17.74
N ASN A 535 -3.22 0.30 18.59
CA ASN A 535 -3.34 0.51 20.03
C ASN A 535 -2.26 -0.18 20.88
N LEU A 536 -1.50 -1.13 20.34
CA LEU A 536 -0.44 -1.83 21.09
C LEU A 536 0.72 -0.92 21.50
N ASP A 537 1.06 0.09 20.68
CA ASP A 537 2.11 1.06 21.01
C ASP A 537 1.67 2.13 22.02
N VAL A 538 0.36 2.23 22.29
CA VAL A 538 -0.22 3.26 23.16
C VAL A 538 -0.50 2.68 24.54
N THR A 539 0.50 2.71 25.43
CA THR A 539 0.43 2.10 26.77
C THR A 539 -0.72 2.59 27.64
N SER A 540 -1.17 3.85 27.47
CA SER A 540 -2.34 4.40 28.16
C SER A 540 -3.65 3.67 27.79
N ASN A 541 -3.71 3.03 26.63
CA ASN A 541 -4.89 2.30 26.16
C ASN A 541 -5.01 0.89 26.74
N TYR A 542 -3.96 0.31 27.34
CA TYR A 542 -3.95 -1.11 27.72
C TYR A 542 -5.11 -1.53 28.63
N THR A 543 -5.48 -0.71 29.61
CA THR A 543 -6.60 -1.04 30.50
C THR A 543 -7.93 -1.09 29.72
N LYS A 544 -8.17 -0.13 28.81
CA LYS A 544 -9.37 -0.12 27.96
C LYS A 544 -9.33 -1.26 26.93
N MET A 545 -8.15 -1.55 26.36
CA MET A 545 -7.95 -2.67 25.44
C MET A 545 -8.33 -3.99 26.09
N VAL A 546 -7.79 -4.29 27.28
CA VAL A 546 -8.05 -5.53 28.02
C VAL A 546 -9.53 -5.65 28.37
N MET A 547 -10.15 -4.56 28.85
CA MET A 547 -11.59 -4.54 29.12
C MET A 547 -12.41 -4.90 27.88
N LEU A 548 -12.14 -4.25 26.74
CA LEU A 548 -12.91 -4.48 25.52
C LEU A 548 -12.64 -5.87 24.93
N LEU A 549 -11.39 -6.32 24.98
CA LEU A 549 -10.96 -7.64 24.53
C LEU A 549 -11.65 -8.75 25.32
N ASP A 550 -11.75 -8.61 26.65
CA ASP A 550 -12.46 -9.57 27.50
C ASP A 550 -13.95 -9.68 27.12
N GLU A 551 -14.62 -8.55 26.87
CA GLU A 551 -16.02 -8.53 26.40
C GLU A 551 -16.18 -9.21 25.02
N MET A 552 -15.30 -8.88 24.06
CA MET A 552 -15.28 -9.47 22.73
C MET A 552 -15.06 -10.99 22.78
N VAL A 553 -14.13 -11.46 23.62
CA VAL A 553 -13.85 -12.88 23.82
C VAL A 553 -15.02 -13.58 24.50
N LYS A 554 -15.59 -13.00 25.56
CA LYS A 554 -16.79 -13.56 26.22
C LYS A 554 -17.96 -13.68 25.26
N TYR A 555 -18.20 -12.64 24.45
CA TYR A 555 -19.25 -12.64 23.43
C TYR A 555 -19.07 -13.79 22.42
N SER A 556 -17.83 -14.06 22.01
CA SER A 556 -17.52 -15.16 21.09
C SER A 556 -17.90 -16.55 21.63
N TYR A 557 -17.96 -16.72 22.96
CA TYR A 557 -18.40 -17.97 23.56
C TYR A 557 -19.92 -18.13 23.63
N SER A 558 -20.65 -17.01 23.73
CA SER A 558 -22.12 -17.04 23.82
C SER A 558 -22.82 -16.99 22.46
N SER A 559 -22.17 -16.44 21.44
CA SER A 559 -22.83 -16.19 20.16
C SER A 559 -22.93 -17.46 19.29
N PRO A 560 -24.14 -17.83 18.79
CA PRO A 560 -24.31 -19.00 17.92
C PRO A 560 -23.48 -18.95 16.63
N THR A 561 -23.24 -17.75 16.09
CA THR A 561 -22.46 -17.55 14.86
C THR A 561 -20.95 -17.68 15.07
N TRP A 562 -20.48 -17.86 16.31
CA TRP A 562 -19.07 -18.15 16.62
C TRP A 562 -18.83 -19.63 16.90
N ILE A 563 -19.90 -20.41 17.08
CA ILE A 563 -19.84 -21.85 17.29
C ILE A 563 -19.83 -22.54 15.91
N THR A 564 -18.64 -22.84 15.40
CA THR A 564 -18.48 -23.58 14.14
C THR A 564 -18.42 -25.08 14.37
N LYS A 565 -19.31 -25.86 13.72
CA LYS A 565 -19.28 -27.33 13.78
C LYS A 565 -18.10 -27.95 13.02
N LYS A 566 -17.53 -27.19 12.07
CA LYS A 566 -16.35 -27.55 11.29
C LYS A 566 -15.48 -26.29 11.17
N VAL A 567 -14.31 -26.31 11.80
CA VAL A 567 -13.23 -25.39 11.46
C VAL A 567 -12.67 -25.89 10.13
N GLY A 568 -12.74 -25.09 9.07
CA GLY A 568 -12.16 -25.47 7.78
C GLY A 568 -10.66 -25.79 7.95
N ARG A 569 -10.11 -26.69 7.13
CA ARG A 569 -8.71 -27.17 7.21
C ARG A 569 -7.62 -26.08 7.17
N PHE A 570 -7.96 -24.82 6.94
CA PHE A 570 -6.96 -23.82 6.57
C PHE A 570 -6.97 -22.50 7.35
N LYS A 571 -8.02 -22.07 8.06
CA LYS A 571 -8.01 -20.80 8.84
C LYS A 571 -9.08 -20.80 9.93
N ASP A 572 -8.67 -20.85 11.20
CA ASP A 572 -9.57 -20.48 12.30
C ASP A 572 -9.56 -18.96 12.49
N PHE A 573 -10.55 -18.25 11.95
CA PHE A 573 -10.61 -16.78 12.05
C PHE A 573 -10.63 -16.28 13.49
N ARG A 574 -11.07 -17.10 14.47
CA ARG A 574 -11.21 -16.70 15.87
C ARG A 574 -9.89 -16.32 16.53
N ILE A 575 -8.77 -16.73 15.94
CA ILE A 575 -7.42 -16.36 16.37
C ILE A 575 -7.16 -14.86 16.23
N CYS A 576 -7.89 -14.15 15.35
CA CYS A 576 -7.74 -12.71 15.18
C CYS A 576 -8.17 -11.93 16.42
N LEU A 577 -9.07 -12.49 17.25
CA LEU A 577 -9.48 -11.90 18.52
C LEU A 577 -8.31 -11.65 19.46
N LEU A 578 -7.30 -12.53 19.42
CA LEU A 578 -6.11 -12.43 20.26
C LEU A 578 -4.92 -11.79 19.54
N GLY A 579 -5.15 -11.22 18.35
CA GLY A 579 -4.11 -10.60 17.51
C GLY A 579 -3.17 -11.61 16.85
N PHE A 580 -3.61 -12.86 16.65
CA PHE A 580 -2.80 -13.92 16.03
C PHE A 580 -3.12 -14.18 14.56
N HIS A 581 -3.67 -13.18 13.85
CA HIS A 581 -3.80 -13.29 12.40
C HIS A 581 -2.41 -13.51 11.77
N PRO A 582 -2.23 -14.38 10.75
CA PRO A 582 -0.91 -14.73 10.22
C PRO A 582 -0.04 -13.53 9.82
N TRP A 583 -0.63 -12.48 9.23
CA TRP A 583 0.08 -11.25 8.86
C TRP A 583 0.54 -10.40 10.06
N MET A 584 -0.04 -10.62 11.25
CA MET A 584 0.32 -9.93 12.49
C MET A 584 1.26 -10.73 13.40
N SER A 585 1.58 -11.99 13.05
CA SER A 585 2.40 -12.87 13.89
C SER A 585 3.75 -12.26 14.32
N ASN A 586 4.32 -11.38 13.49
CA ASN A 586 5.57 -10.68 13.80
C ASN A 586 5.42 -9.56 14.84
N VAL A 587 4.22 -9.02 15.06
CA VAL A 587 3.98 -7.95 16.05
C VAL A 587 4.41 -8.40 17.45
N TRP A 588 4.14 -9.67 17.79
CA TRP A 588 4.47 -10.22 19.10
C TRP A 588 5.96 -10.40 19.36
N LYS A 589 6.82 -10.29 18.34
CA LYS A 589 8.28 -10.28 18.52
C LYS A 589 8.78 -9.01 19.21
N HIS A 590 7.99 -7.93 19.17
CA HIS A 590 8.23 -6.74 19.97
C HIS A 590 7.84 -6.99 21.44
N ASP A 591 8.37 -6.18 22.34
CA ASP A 591 8.08 -6.28 23.77
C ASP A 591 6.82 -5.49 24.13
N TYR A 592 5.69 -6.19 24.17
CA TYR A 592 4.42 -5.71 24.73
C TYR A 592 4.05 -6.46 26.00
N SER A 593 5.04 -6.93 26.78
CA SER A 593 4.78 -7.72 27.99
C SER A 593 3.90 -6.99 29.00
N ALA A 594 3.93 -5.65 29.04
CA ALA A 594 3.05 -4.85 29.88
C ALA A 594 1.56 -4.95 29.49
N PHE A 595 1.24 -5.09 28.20
CA PHE A 595 -0.12 -5.37 27.74
C PHE A 595 -0.48 -6.82 28.02
N THR A 596 0.35 -7.77 27.61
CA THR A 596 0.00 -9.18 27.68
C THR A 596 -0.10 -9.71 29.11
N SER A 597 0.69 -9.17 30.05
CA SER A 597 0.54 -9.46 31.49
C SER A 597 -0.82 -8.99 32.03
N LYS A 598 -1.34 -7.85 31.56
CA LYS A 598 -2.70 -7.40 31.94
C LYS A 598 -3.80 -8.25 31.30
N ALA A 599 -3.54 -8.79 30.11
CA ALA A 599 -4.46 -9.63 29.37
C ALA A 599 -4.34 -11.13 29.72
N GLU A 600 -3.50 -11.50 30.68
CA GLU A 600 -3.07 -12.88 30.92
C GLU A 600 -4.23 -13.87 31.05
N ASP A 601 -5.22 -13.54 31.87
CA ASP A 601 -6.40 -14.38 32.10
C ASP A 601 -7.20 -14.63 30.81
N ILE A 602 -7.27 -13.63 29.93
CA ILE A 602 -7.99 -13.74 28.65
C ILE A 602 -7.28 -14.76 27.76
N TYR A 603 -5.96 -14.64 27.60
CA TYR A 603 -5.16 -15.56 26.78
C TYR A 603 -5.20 -16.98 27.35
N LYS A 604 -5.01 -17.15 28.67
CA LYS A 604 -5.05 -18.46 29.31
C LYS A 604 -6.40 -19.15 29.13
N ASN A 605 -7.50 -18.45 29.41
CA ASN A 605 -8.86 -18.98 29.26
C ASN A 605 -9.17 -19.35 27.80
N TRP A 606 -8.75 -18.51 26.85
CA TRP A 606 -8.98 -18.79 25.44
C TRP A 606 -8.21 -20.00 24.94
N PHE A 607 -6.92 -20.12 25.28
CA PHE A 607 -6.12 -21.29 24.89
C PHE A 607 -6.61 -22.57 25.58
N ASP A 608 -7.05 -22.51 26.84
CA ASP A 608 -7.61 -23.66 27.56
C ASP A 608 -8.85 -24.23 26.84
N LYS A 609 -9.78 -23.36 26.44
CA LYS A 609 -10.97 -23.75 25.66
C LYS A 609 -10.64 -24.25 24.25
N ASN A 610 -9.47 -23.90 23.71
CA ASN A 610 -9.03 -24.27 22.37
C ASN A 610 -7.85 -25.25 22.38
N GLN A 611 -7.58 -25.92 23.50
CA GLN A 611 -6.42 -26.81 23.67
C GLN A 611 -6.39 -28.04 22.75
N LEU A 612 -7.50 -28.34 22.06
CA LEU A 612 -7.60 -29.42 21.06
C LEU A 612 -7.57 -28.90 19.61
N ASN A 613 -7.46 -27.59 19.42
CA ASN A 613 -7.44 -26.96 18.11
C ASN A 613 -6.00 -26.82 17.62
N HIS A 614 -5.63 -27.59 16.59
CA HIS A 614 -4.27 -27.60 16.05
C HIS A 614 -3.75 -26.21 15.65
N HIS A 615 -4.60 -25.32 15.10
CA HIS A 615 -4.20 -23.94 14.78
C HIS A 615 -3.90 -23.11 16.03
N ALA A 616 -4.67 -23.29 17.10
CA ALA A 616 -4.40 -22.62 18.37
C ALA A 616 -3.07 -23.11 18.96
N ILE A 617 -2.78 -24.41 18.85
CA ILE A 617 -1.49 -24.97 19.32
C ILE A 617 -0.32 -24.45 18.50
N GLU A 618 -0.44 -24.40 17.17
CA GLU A 618 0.59 -23.84 16.29
C GLU A 618 0.95 -22.40 16.68
N ILE A 619 -0.07 -21.57 16.93
CA ILE A 619 0.07 -20.18 17.36
C ILE A 619 0.72 -20.11 18.73
N LEU A 620 0.26 -20.93 19.69
CA LEU A 620 0.79 -20.97 21.04
C LEU A 620 2.29 -21.29 21.04
N LEU A 621 2.70 -22.30 20.27
CA LEU A 621 4.11 -22.68 20.11
C LEU A 621 4.96 -21.52 19.58
N GLY A 622 4.45 -20.77 18.60
CA GLY A 622 5.14 -19.57 18.10
C GLY A 622 5.11 -18.40 19.09
N PHE A 623 4.04 -18.25 19.87
CA PHE A 623 3.87 -17.11 20.77
C PHE A 623 4.75 -17.21 22.01
N VAL A 624 4.88 -18.41 22.62
CA VAL A 624 5.72 -18.60 23.82
C VAL A 624 7.20 -18.32 23.59
N THR A 625 7.67 -18.33 22.34
CA THR A 625 9.05 -17.97 21.98
C THR A 625 9.27 -16.47 21.84
N THR A 626 8.25 -15.64 22.05
CA THR A 626 8.35 -14.18 21.89
C THR A 626 8.42 -13.46 23.25
N PRO A 627 8.96 -12.23 23.31
CA PRO A 627 8.93 -11.43 24.54
C PRO A 627 7.50 -11.24 25.07
N SER A 628 6.56 -10.88 24.18
CA SER A 628 5.16 -10.67 24.53
C SER A 628 4.45 -11.95 25.03
N GLY A 629 4.87 -13.13 24.57
CA GLY A 629 4.32 -14.42 25.01
C GLY A 629 5.05 -15.08 26.17
N ALA A 630 6.08 -14.44 26.75
CA ALA A 630 6.88 -15.02 27.83
C ALA A 630 6.06 -15.42 29.06
N PHE A 631 4.99 -14.68 29.37
CA PHE A 631 4.06 -15.00 30.48
C PHE A 631 3.33 -16.34 30.28
N MET A 632 3.20 -16.81 29.03
CA MET A 632 2.58 -18.08 28.68
C MET A 632 3.54 -19.26 28.74
N LEU A 633 4.81 -19.10 29.16
CA LEU A 633 5.78 -20.19 29.11
C LEU A 633 5.29 -21.46 29.81
N GLU A 634 4.95 -21.38 31.09
CA GLU A 634 4.49 -22.54 31.87
C GLU A 634 3.16 -23.09 31.32
N TYR A 635 2.18 -22.20 31.16
CA TYR A 635 0.83 -22.57 30.75
C TYR A 635 0.78 -23.11 29.32
N GLY A 636 1.58 -22.54 28.43
CA GLY A 636 1.70 -22.93 27.04
C GLY A 636 2.32 -24.32 26.91
N ILE A 637 3.41 -24.59 27.63
CA ILE A 637 4.00 -25.93 27.70
C ILE A 637 3.01 -26.95 28.24
N LYS A 638 2.23 -26.61 29.27
CA LYS A 638 1.17 -27.49 29.80
C LYS A 638 0.12 -27.84 28.72
N ILE A 639 -0.40 -26.84 28.00
CA ILE A 639 -1.40 -27.04 26.94
C ILE A 639 -0.81 -27.88 25.79
N SER A 640 0.38 -27.54 25.32
CA SER A 640 1.07 -28.32 24.28
C SER A 640 1.28 -29.76 24.72
N THR A 641 1.70 -30.00 25.98
CA THR A 641 1.88 -31.34 26.53
C THR A 641 0.60 -32.15 26.48
N LEU A 642 -0.54 -31.57 26.87
CA LEU A 642 -1.82 -32.24 26.78
C LEU A 642 -2.16 -32.62 25.33
N PHE A 643 -2.05 -31.67 24.40
CA PHE A 643 -2.38 -31.88 22.99
C PHE A 643 -1.54 -33.00 22.35
N PHE A 644 -0.22 -32.95 22.50
CA PHE A 644 0.69 -33.92 21.88
C PHE A 644 0.62 -35.30 22.55
N LYS A 645 0.36 -35.38 23.87
CA LYS A 645 0.08 -36.65 24.54
C LYS A 645 -1.17 -37.34 24.01
N LEU A 646 -2.24 -36.57 23.75
CA LEU A 646 -3.44 -37.10 23.10
C LEU A 646 -3.12 -37.66 21.71
N GLY A 647 -2.27 -36.97 20.93
CA GLY A 647 -1.78 -37.45 19.64
C GLY A 647 -1.09 -38.82 19.71
N LEU A 648 -0.24 -39.04 20.72
CA LEU A 648 0.38 -40.35 20.95
C LEU A 648 -0.64 -41.43 21.29
N HIS A 649 -1.60 -41.15 22.18
CA HIS A 649 -2.63 -42.11 22.53
C HIS A 649 -3.46 -42.55 21.32
N LEU A 650 -3.78 -41.63 20.41
CA LEU A 650 -4.51 -41.94 19.17
C LEU A 650 -3.68 -42.82 18.21
N LYS A 651 -2.35 -42.64 18.16
CA LYS A 651 -1.45 -43.47 17.34
C LYS A 651 -1.46 -44.96 17.75
N TYR A 652 -1.76 -45.25 19.02
CA TYR A 652 -1.90 -46.62 19.53
C TYR A 652 -3.33 -47.20 19.41
N GLN A 653 -4.29 -46.43 18.88
CA GLN A 653 -5.64 -46.89 18.62
C GLN A 653 -5.83 -47.23 17.14
N THR A 654 -6.59 -48.30 16.86
CA THR A 654 -7.02 -48.62 15.50
C THR A 654 -7.88 -47.46 14.96
N PRO A 655 -7.54 -46.85 13.81
CA PRO A 655 -8.37 -45.80 13.24
C PRO A 655 -9.74 -46.38 12.85
N PRO A 656 -10.81 -45.56 12.84
CA PRO A 656 -12.12 -46.00 12.36
C PRO A 656 -12.05 -46.54 10.92
N ASP A 657 -12.95 -47.46 10.56
CA ASP A 657 -13.02 -48.06 9.22
C ASP A 657 -12.92 -47.01 8.10
N ASN A 658 -12.06 -47.27 7.12
CA ASN A 658 -11.74 -46.39 5.99
C ASN A 658 -11.09 -45.04 6.35
N LYS A 659 -10.48 -44.92 7.54
CA LYS A 659 -9.68 -43.74 7.92
C LYS A 659 -8.26 -44.15 8.30
N VAL A 660 -7.34 -43.20 8.19
CA VAL A 660 -5.96 -43.31 8.70
C VAL A 660 -5.69 -42.14 9.63
N TRP A 661 -4.95 -42.39 10.71
CA TRP A 661 -4.39 -41.31 11.50
C TRP A 661 -3.29 -40.63 10.67
N VAL A 662 -3.49 -39.36 10.34
CA VAL A 662 -2.48 -38.54 9.69
C VAL A 662 -1.85 -37.67 10.79
N GLY A 663 -0.55 -37.84 11.05
CA GLY A 663 0.18 -36.95 11.96
C GLY A 663 0.28 -35.53 11.42
N HIS A 664 0.70 -34.59 12.27
CA HIS A 664 0.85 -33.18 11.89
C HIS A 664 2.33 -32.82 11.79
N LYS A 665 3.02 -33.28 10.72
CA LYS A 665 4.47 -33.07 10.57
C LYS A 665 4.88 -31.61 10.76
N GLU A 666 4.15 -30.67 10.17
CA GLU A 666 4.42 -29.22 10.31
C GLU A 666 4.34 -28.76 11.78
N LEU A 667 3.41 -29.32 12.54
CA LEU A 667 3.21 -29.00 13.96
C LEU A 667 4.27 -29.68 14.83
N ASP A 668 4.70 -30.89 14.48
CA ASP A 668 5.82 -31.59 15.12
C ASP A 668 7.15 -30.83 14.90
N ASP A 669 7.39 -30.35 13.68
CA ASP A 669 8.53 -29.50 13.34
C ASP A 669 8.46 -28.14 14.05
N LYS A 670 7.25 -27.58 14.23
CA LYS A 670 7.06 -26.35 15.02
C LYS A 670 7.37 -26.58 16.50
N LEU A 671 6.92 -27.71 17.06
CA LEU A 671 7.21 -28.10 18.44
C LEU A 671 8.72 -28.26 18.64
N SER A 672 9.42 -28.99 17.77
CA SER A 672 10.86 -29.20 17.91
C SER A 672 11.65 -27.89 17.92
N ASN A 673 11.33 -26.98 16.99
CA ASN A 673 11.93 -25.65 16.93
C ASN A 673 11.63 -24.84 18.19
N THR A 674 10.40 -24.93 18.71
CA THR A 674 9.98 -24.23 19.93
C THR A 674 10.74 -24.72 21.15
N LEU A 675 10.85 -26.05 21.35
CA LEU A 675 11.57 -26.61 22.49
C LEU A 675 13.07 -26.26 22.41
N SER A 676 13.68 -26.38 21.22
CA SER A 676 15.08 -26.00 21.00
C SER A 676 15.33 -24.53 21.37
N TYR A 677 14.48 -23.62 20.90
CA TYR A 677 14.54 -22.20 21.25
C TYR A 677 14.43 -21.99 22.77
N LEU A 678 13.44 -22.62 23.41
CA LEU A 678 13.22 -22.48 24.85
C LEU A 678 14.40 -23.02 25.67
N TRP A 679 15.03 -24.11 25.23
CA TRP A 679 16.26 -24.59 25.85
C TRP A 679 17.43 -23.63 25.67
N GLN A 680 17.58 -23.04 24.49
CA GLN A 680 18.67 -22.11 24.21
C GLN A 680 18.55 -20.82 25.03
N PHE A 681 17.35 -20.26 25.15
CA PHE A 681 17.16 -18.91 25.69
C PHE A 681 16.47 -18.85 27.05
N ARG A 682 15.81 -19.93 27.50
CA ARG A 682 14.99 -19.97 28.73
C ARG A 682 15.31 -21.17 29.63
N LYS A 683 16.49 -21.79 29.47
CA LYS A 683 16.94 -22.96 30.26
C LYS A 683 16.78 -22.76 31.77
N ASP A 684 17.19 -21.60 32.27
CA ASP A 684 17.20 -21.33 33.71
C ASP A 684 15.80 -21.22 34.29
N ASP A 685 14.87 -20.58 33.56
CA ASP A 685 13.45 -20.54 33.93
C ASP A 685 12.85 -21.94 34.00
N ILE A 686 13.15 -22.79 33.00
CA ILE A 686 12.67 -24.17 32.94
C ILE A 686 13.26 -25.01 34.07
N LYS A 687 14.57 -24.91 34.35
CA LYS A 687 15.23 -25.67 35.42
C LYS A 687 14.78 -25.26 36.82
N ARG A 688 14.44 -23.98 37.02
CA ARG A 688 14.01 -23.46 38.33
C ARG A 688 12.66 -24.03 38.77
N ASP A 689 11.75 -24.26 37.84
CA ASP A 689 10.43 -24.84 38.11
C ASP A 689 10.40 -26.34 37.80
N LYS A 690 10.32 -27.16 38.86
CA LYS A 690 10.28 -28.62 38.75
C LYS A 690 9.09 -29.12 37.92
N HIS A 691 7.94 -28.46 38.01
CA HIS A 691 6.75 -28.86 37.26
C HIS A 691 6.93 -28.57 35.77
N LEU A 692 7.37 -27.36 35.44
CA LEU A 692 7.69 -26.96 34.07
C LEU A 692 8.76 -27.85 33.43
N TYR A 693 9.85 -28.14 34.16
CA TYR A 693 10.91 -29.05 33.71
C TYR A 693 10.34 -30.44 33.37
N SER A 694 9.43 -30.95 34.20
CA SER A 694 8.78 -32.23 33.96
C SER A 694 7.95 -32.23 32.66
N LEU A 695 7.09 -31.21 32.46
CA LEU A 695 6.26 -31.09 31.26
C LEU A 695 7.12 -30.91 29.99
N TYR A 696 8.17 -30.10 30.08
CA TYR A 696 9.13 -29.92 29.01
C TYR A 696 9.80 -31.24 28.60
N ARG A 697 10.20 -32.06 29.57
CA ARG A 697 10.77 -33.39 29.32
C ARG A 697 9.76 -34.34 28.65
N GLU A 698 8.48 -34.24 28.99
CA GLU A 698 7.43 -35.05 28.36
C GLU A 698 7.24 -34.71 26.87
N LEU A 699 7.33 -33.43 26.50
CA LEU A 699 7.31 -33.02 25.10
C LEU A 699 8.55 -33.50 24.32
N ILE A 700 9.73 -33.54 24.96
CA ILE A 700 10.91 -34.16 24.36
C ILE A 700 10.71 -35.67 24.16
N GLN A 701 10.13 -36.37 25.14
CA GLN A 701 9.79 -37.78 25.01
C GLN A 701 8.81 -38.04 23.86
N TYR A 702 7.85 -37.14 23.64
CA TYR A 702 6.98 -37.17 22.47
C TYR A 702 7.80 -37.12 21.17
N LEU A 703 8.71 -36.14 21.04
CA LEU A 703 9.56 -35.99 19.85
C LEU A 703 10.45 -37.22 19.61
N ILE A 704 10.99 -37.83 20.66
CA ILE A 704 11.77 -39.07 20.56
C ILE A 704 10.90 -40.23 20.08
N ALA A 705 9.67 -40.35 20.60
CA ALA A 705 8.74 -41.42 20.22
C ALA A 705 8.33 -41.36 18.74
N ILE A 706 8.42 -40.17 18.12
CA ILE A 706 8.22 -39.97 16.68
C ILE A 706 9.53 -39.89 15.88
N GLN A 707 10.68 -40.18 16.51
CA GLN A 707 12.02 -40.19 15.91
C GLN A 707 12.45 -38.82 15.33
N ASN A 708 12.04 -37.72 15.97
CA ASN A 708 12.48 -36.38 15.59
C ASN A 708 13.92 -36.12 16.08
N VAL A 709 14.80 -35.68 15.18
CA VAL A 709 16.24 -35.48 15.43
C VAL A 709 16.51 -34.50 16.58
N VAL A 710 15.80 -33.37 16.60
CA VAL A 710 15.97 -32.33 17.63
C VAL A 710 15.54 -32.86 19.01
N GLY A 711 14.54 -33.75 19.06
CA GLY A 711 14.14 -34.41 20.31
C GLY A 711 15.26 -35.26 20.92
N ILE A 712 16.02 -35.97 20.08
CA ILE A 712 17.15 -36.79 20.50
C ILE A 712 18.31 -35.90 20.99
N GLU A 713 18.60 -34.80 20.28
CA GLU A 713 19.62 -33.83 20.68
C GLU A 713 19.30 -33.17 22.03
N LEU A 714 18.05 -32.72 22.21
CA LEU A 714 17.59 -32.12 23.46
C LEU A 714 17.62 -33.11 24.63
N GLN A 715 17.39 -34.40 24.38
CA GLN A 715 17.53 -35.44 25.41
C GLN A 715 18.96 -35.52 25.94
N ASN A 716 19.95 -35.52 25.06
CA ASN A 716 21.36 -35.56 25.44
C ASN A 716 21.72 -34.30 26.24
N ALA A 717 21.26 -33.14 25.80
CA ALA A 717 21.47 -31.86 26.48
C ALA A 717 20.77 -31.75 27.86
N LEU A 718 19.76 -32.57 28.15
CA LEU A 718 19.13 -32.66 29.47
C LEU A 718 19.94 -33.51 30.46
N ILE A 719 20.77 -34.42 29.96
CA ILE A 719 21.62 -35.32 30.76
C ILE A 719 22.93 -34.59 31.18
N GLU A 720 23.34 -33.59 30.38
CA GLU A 720 24.41 -32.62 30.67
C GLU A 720 23.95 -31.46 31.58
#